data_AF-A0A238UY10-F1
#
_entry.id   AF-A0A238UY10-F1
#
_cell.length_a   1.000
_cell.length_b   1.000
_cell.length_c   1.000
_cell.angle_alpha   90.00
_cell.angle_beta   90.00
_cell.angle_gamma   90.00
#
_symmetry.space_group_name_H-M   'P 1'
#
loop_
_entity.id
_entity.type
_entity.pdbx_description
1 polymer ?
#
loop_
_entity_poly.entity_id
_entity_poly.type
_entity_poly.pdbx_seq_one_letter_code
_entity_poly.pdbx_strand_id
1 'polypeptide(L)'
;MEDPGRALTVTRVQATAFQARAGGKKSNALNHLVKLTATTGDGRQVTGVGEGQLRTAATGDRSEASWEFLEECLRRLHGRGISAADPATAADAVRRQMSEFHTLAEEHRTAGKIDLAVPYRGTLLGLEVALLDLAARALQIPLAELLGTRRTSIPCHPTGAPAQESTKALRGRLREQDTAFPVTHLSGLGTVQENLDLLTTAAETNRSGKTGAGDQPLWINLQGTLDTKDAAAFVKAVARLSKAGTLPREIYIEQPVAIRDRYYLPLLQRTADKAAGILPRSGSDIRIVSDQGAWNVSTAGRRARLVARLGRFGGLRPPRAAHIKPAQAGGLVASVEMSERVHKSSPQARIYLGAFDAATEVTAATLRHLGMAMPHVDAVADATLASEPTIEAPTEPGLGVNVPYSDLVGDALNTFSIPEPTVATHEGKSPNVYPEVTYLQPLGSNGTKGHLLEREALMLGLSTVRYNKGAFVAGDGTREPLSFKWSRSPLSSAVSLALCTHKEATRLRLRRAGVPVPKGNTFAEGDFDGAREFVRRIGYPVVVKPAMGVRGIGVVADIRDDEALEQAFHQLSASTLGNSDFIVEQHVPGRDYRIVVIGDEVIGAILREPGSVTGDGESTVAELMIAKNVARRGNPHLWGRPIKYDDTARFLLDRAGMSLHSVPEKDQKVLLSGSCSLSQGGDSIDVLGEMHPSIKEACVRAVKAVPGLAFCGVDFLIEDHTKPLEEQHSGICELNAHAAIGNCEYPLYGEGRDVARTLINECVSRYDLATTQRQDSLALQMLVRGRVTNVGYRAWLQRHARQFGLTGWVRNVHERMVEIVAEGDAEPVTALAALAVLGPRAAVPTDVTTTHIEPPRIEGFESVSDAPKEITHVR
;
A
#
# COMPACT_ATOMS: atom_id res chain seq x y z
N MET A 1 13.67 40.79 -22.91
CA MET A 1 12.39 40.86 -22.18
C MET A 1 11.47 39.87 -22.86
N GLU A 2 11.24 38.71 -22.24
CA GLU A 2 10.24 37.75 -22.72
C GLU A 2 8.85 38.38 -22.55
N ASP A 3 7.98 38.18 -23.53
CA ASP A 3 6.60 38.67 -23.54
C ASP A 3 5.80 37.99 -22.39
N PRO A 4 5.31 38.75 -21.39
CA PRO A 4 4.57 38.19 -20.25
C PRO A 4 3.26 37.49 -20.64
N GLY A 5 2.77 37.65 -21.88
CA GLY A 5 1.54 37.01 -22.36
C GLY A 5 1.63 35.50 -22.67
N ARG A 6 2.81 34.86 -22.59
CA ARG A 6 3.01 33.45 -23.00
C ARG A 6 3.74 32.56 -21.98
N ALA A 7 3.84 33.00 -20.73
CA ALA A 7 4.43 32.22 -19.64
C ALA A 7 3.36 31.45 -18.84
N LEU A 8 3.68 30.22 -18.45
CA LEU A 8 2.92 29.42 -17.47
C LEU A 8 3.42 29.74 -16.08
N THR A 9 2.54 30.05 -15.13
CA THR A 9 2.92 30.15 -13.71
C THR A 9 2.41 28.92 -12.97
N VAL A 10 3.29 28.11 -12.40
CA VAL A 10 2.90 26.93 -11.62
C VAL A 10 2.25 27.38 -10.31
N THR A 11 0.94 27.23 -10.21
CA THR A 11 0.13 27.68 -9.07
C THR A 11 -0.09 26.59 -8.04
N ARG A 12 -0.04 25.31 -8.42
CA ARG A 12 -0.19 24.18 -7.50
C ARG A 12 0.78 23.06 -7.84
N VAL A 13 1.44 22.51 -6.83
CA VAL A 13 2.32 21.35 -6.95
C VAL A 13 1.81 20.26 -6.04
N GLN A 14 1.76 19.02 -6.53
CA GLN A 14 1.26 17.87 -5.77
C GLN A 14 2.12 16.65 -6.07
N ALA A 15 2.32 15.83 -5.04
CA ALA A 15 2.86 14.49 -5.18
C ALA A 15 2.13 13.49 -4.28
N THR A 16 2.08 12.25 -4.76
CA THR A 16 1.55 11.11 -4.01
C THR A 16 2.52 9.95 -4.15
N ALA A 17 3.06 9.45 -3.04
CA ALA A 17 3.77 8.18 -2.99
C ALA A 17 2.76 7.06 -2.82
N PHE A 18 2.83 6.01 -3.64
CA PHE A 18 1.87 4.91 -3.57
C PHE A 18 2.52 3.56 -3.86
N GLN A 19 1.96 2.53 -3.26
CA GLN A 19 2.36 1.15 -3.53
C GLN A 19 1.71 0.67 -4.83
N ALA A 20 2.52 0.44 -5.85
CA ALA A 20 2.03 0.12 -7.17
C ALA A 20 1.48 -1.31 -7.27
N ARG A 21 0.62 -1.56 -8.26
CA ARG A 21 0.02 -2.88 -8.52
C ARG A 21 0.59 -3.49 -9.79
N ALA A 22 0.93 -4.78 -9.75
CA ALA A 22 1.33 -5.56 -10.91
C ALA A 22 0.24 -6.58 -11.24
N GLY A 23 -0.36 -6.50 -12.43
CA GLY A 23 -1.45 -7.41 -12.85
C GLY A 23 -2.64 -7.41 -11.88
N GLY A 24 -3.00 -6.24 -11.34
CA GLY A 24 -4.07 -6.07 -10.35
C GLY A 24 -3.73 -6.51 -8.91
N LYS A 25 -2.53 -7.06 -8.66
CA LYS A 25 -2.08 -7.49 -7.33
C LYS A 25 -1.11 -6.47 -6.70
N LYS A 26 -1.14 -6.35 -5.37
CA LYS A 26 -0.19 -5.49 -4.63
C LYS A 26 1.25 -5.94 -4.89
N SER A 27 2.07 -5.00 -5.35
CA SER A 27 3.52 -5.19 -5.51
C SER A 27 4.26 -4.48 -4.37
N ASN A 28 5.51 -4.88 -4.09
CA ASN A 28 6.39 -4.11 -3.20
C ASN A 28 7.03 -2.91 -3.91
N ALA A 29 6.70 -2.69 -5.19
CA ALA A 29 7.14 -1.54 -5.96
C ALA A 29 6.51 -0.24 -5.43
N LEU A 30 7.36 0.78 -5.28
CA LEU A 30 6.97 2.13 -4.91
C LEU A 30 7.05 3.02 -6.15
N ASN A 31 6.01 3.81 -6.40
CA ASN A 31 6.01 4.84 -7.42
C ASN A 31 5.58 6.18 -6.81
N HIS A 32 5.97 7.28 -7.46
CA HIS A 32 5.52 8.63 -7.15
C HIS A 32 4.67 9.13 -8.31
N LEU A 33 3.51 9.69 -8.02
CA LEU A 33 2.77 10.49 -8.99
C LEU A 33 3.05 11.97 -8.71
N VAL A 34 3.39 12.72 -9.75
CA VAL A 34 3.55 14.18 -9.72
C VAL A 34 2.40 14.81 -10.50
N LYS A 35 1.73 15.80 -9.92
CA LYS A 35 0.70 16.61 -10.56
C LYS A 35 1.07 18.09 -10.39
N LEU A 36 1.15 18.81 -11.50
CA LEU A 36 1.46 20.24 -11.54
C LEU A 36 0.27 20.96 -12.16
N THR A 37 -0.20 22.03 -11.53
CA THR A 37 -1.22 22.91 -12.12
C THR A 37 -0.61 24.28 -12.32
N ALA A 38 -0.83 24.87 -13.50
CA ALA A 38 -0.35 26.19 -13.85
C ALA A 38 -1.46 27.03 -14.49
N THR A 39 -1.30 28.35 -14.35
CA THR A 39 -2.13 29.34 -15.04
C THR A 39 -1.36 29.85 -16.25
N THR A 40 -1.99 29.82 -17.42
CA THR A 40 -1.48 30.44 -18.65
C THR A 40 -1.68 31.95 -18.61
N GLY A 41 -0.96 32.70 -19.47
CA GLY A 41 -1.09 34.16 -19.56
C GLY A 41 -2.49 34.68 -19.90
N ASP A 42 -3.35 33.84 -20.49
CA ASP A 42 -4.77 34.11 -20.78
C ASP A 42 -5.73 33.69 -19.64
N GLY A 43 -5.20 33.23 -18.50
CA GLY A 43 -5.97 32.88 -17.30
C GLY A 43 -6.52 31.45 -17.26
N ARG A 44 -6.28 30.62 -18.28
CA ARG A 44 -6.70 29.21 -18.28
C ARG A 44 -5.85 28.37 -17.32
N GLN A 45 -6.49 27.45 -16.60
CA GLN A 45 -5.80 26.45 -15.80
C GLN A 45 -5.43 25.23 -16.65
N VAL A 46 -4.20 24.76 -16.51
CA VAL A 46 -3.70 23.52 -17.13
C VAL A 46 -3.01 22.65 -16.10
N THR A 47 -3.20 21.33 -16.21
CA THR A 47 -2.63 20.36 -15.28
C THR A 47 -1.80 19.33 -16.03
N GLY A 48 -0.52 19.22 -15.69
CA GLY A 48 0.37 18.15 -16.16
C GLY A 48 0.55 17.06 -15.13
N VAL A 49 0.65 15.81 -15.57
CA VAL A 49 0.85 14.63 -14.72
C VAL A 49 2.07 13.83 -15.15
N GLY A 50 2.76 13.21 -14.19
CA GLY A 50 3.92 12.36 -14.45
C GLY A 50 4.08 11.28 -13.38
N GLU A 51 4.65 10.15 -13.78
CA GLU A 51 4.86 9.00 -12.89
C GLU A 51 6.36 8.68 -12.78
N GLY A 52 6.86 8.65 -11.55
CA GLY A 52 8.20 8.19 -11.23
C GLY A 52 8.20 6.75 -10.71
N GLN A 53 9.08 5.91 -11.26
CA GLN A 53 9.18 4.48 -10.91
C GLN A 53 10.44 4.22 -10.08
N LEU A 54 10.28 4.04 -8.76
CA LEU A 54 11.42 3.91 -7.85
C LEU A 54 11.86 2.44 -7.80
N ARG A 55 13.05 2.15 -8.31
CA ARG A 55 13.67 0.82 -8.27
C ARG A 55 15.10 0.96 -7.80
N THR A 56 15.35 0.80 -6.50
CA THR A 56 16.63 1.16 -5.85
C THR A 56 17.88 0.74 -6.61
N ALA A 57 17.98 -0.53 -7.02
CA ALA A 57 19.14 -1.03 -7.76
C ALA A 57 19.27 -0.45 -9.18
N ALA A 58 18.16 -0.06 -9.80
CA ALA A 58 18.09 0.27 -11.22
C ALA A 58 17.99 1.77 -11.50
N THR A 59 17.34 2.55 -10.63
CA THR A 59 17.10 3.99 -10.79
C THR A 59 17.86 4.85 -9.77
N GLY A 60 18.33 4.24 -8.67
CA GLY A 60 19.05 4.96 -7.63
C GLY A 60 18.14 5.71 -6.66
N ASP A 61 16.89 5.27 -6.52
CA ASP A 61 15.91 5.84 -5.60
C ASP A 61 15.81 5.01 -4.30
N ARG A 62 15.68 5.69 -3.16
CA ARG A 62 15.31 5.12 -1.86
C ARG A 62 14.09 5.85 -1.32
N SER A 63 13.09 5.13 -0.81
CA SER A 63 11.76 5.67 -0.46
C SER A 63 11.80 7.03 0.24
N GLU A 64 12.48 7.13 1.38
CA GLU A 64 12.52 8.34 2.20
C GLU A 64 13.33 9.47 1.54
N ALA A 65 14.60 9.22 1.20
CA ALA A 65 15.44 10.22 0.56
C ALA A 65 14.90 10.74 -0.79
N SER A 66 14.22 9.87 -1.55
CA SER A 66 13.60 10.27 -2.84
C SER A 66 12.36 11.12 -2.62
N TRP A 67 11.64 10.88 -1.53
CA TRP A 67 10.49 11.70 -1.15
C TRP A 67 10.95 13.10 -0.71
N GLU A 68 11.96 13.20 0.16
CA GLU A 68 12.55 14.49 0.55
C GLU A 68 13.05 15.30 -0.67
N PHE A 69 13.77 14.63 -1.57
CA PHE A 69 14.25 15.23 -2.81
C PHE A 69 13.09 15.73 -3.68
N LEU A 70 12.03 14.92 -3.84
CA LEU A 70 10.85 15.29 -4.60
C LEU A 70 10.16 16.53 -4.00
N GLU A 71 9.94 16.56 -2.69
CA GLU A 71 9.35 17.73 -2.03
C GLU A 71 10.18 19.00 -2.27
N GLU A 72 11.50 18.91 -2.17
CA GLU A 72 12.40 20.04 -2.43
C GLU A 72 12.26 20.54 -3.88
N CYS A 73 12.22 19.63 -4.86
CA CYS A 73 11.96 19.97 -6.26
C CYS A 73 10.61 20.67 -6.44
N LEU A 74 9.54 20.16 -5.82
CA LEU A 74 8.20 20.73 -5.95
C LEU A 74 8.09 22.10 -5.29
N ARG A 75 8.70 22.32 -4.11
CA ARG A 75 8.80 23.63 -3.48
C ARG A 75 9.48 24.66 -4.39
N ARG A 76 10.52 24.26 -5.13
CA ARG A 76 11.22 25.12 -6.11
C ARG A 76 10.40 25.39 -7.39
N LEU A 77 9.41 24.55 -7.70
CA LEU A 77 8.51 24.76 -8.85
C LEU A 77 7.32 25.65 -8.52
N HIS A 78 6.83 25.63 -7.29
CA HIS A 78 5.68 26.44 -6.90
C HIS A 78 5.96 27.94 -7.10
N GLY A 79 5.07 28.65 -7.80
CA GLY A 79 5.22 30.05 -8.17
C GLY A 79 6.16 30.30 -9.37
N ARG A 80 6.78 29.26 -9.93
CA ARG A 80 7.77 29.42 -11.01
C ARG A 80 7.10 29.62 -12.37
N GLY A 81 7.67 30.53 -13.16
CA GLY A 81 7.35 30.74 -14.57
C GLY A 81 8.02 29.70 -15.48
N ILE A 82 7.27 29.09 -16.39
CA ILE A 82 7.76 28.19 -17.44
C ILE A 82 7.32 28.77 -18.79
N SER A 83 8.27 29.05 -19.67
CA SER A 83 7.95 29.55 -21.01
C SER A 83 7.30 28.46 -21.85
N ALA A 84 6.16 28.78 -22.47
CA ALA A 84 5.42 27.88 -23.36
C ALA A 84 4.92 28.63 -24.62
N ALA A 85 5.79 29.43 -25.21
CA ALA A 85 5.45 30.24 -26.39
C ALA A 85 5.30 29.42 -27.67
N ASP A 86 6.09 28.36 -27.81
CA ASP A 86 6.12 27.41 -28.91
C ASP A 86 6.76 26.10 -28.44
N PRO A 87 6.65 24.99 -29.20
CA PRO A 87 7.16 23.68 -28.80
C PRO A 87 8.66 23.66 -28.47
N ALA A 88 9.50 24.35 -29.25
CA ALA A 88 10.95 24.34 -29.06
C ALA A 88 11.33 25.09 -27.78
N THR A 89 10.76 26.28 -27.59
CA THR A 89 10.98 27.10 -26.39
C THR A 89 10.51 26.38 -25.12
N ALA A 90 9.36 25.69 -25.19
CA ALA A 90 8.82 24.90 -24.09
C ALA A 90 9.74 23.72 -23.72
N ALA A 91 10.18 22.94 -24.71
CA ALA A 91 11.11 21.84 -24.48
C ALA A 91 12.43 22.31 -23.86
N ASP A 92 12.96 23.46 -24.31
CA ASP A 92 14.18 24.05 -23.76
C ASP A 92 14.00 24.58 -22.33
N ALA A 93 12.83 25.15 -22.01
CA ALA A 93 12.51 25.57 -20.65
C ALA A 93 12.49 24.37 -19.68
N VAL A 94 11.87 23.25 -20.09
CA VAL A 94 11.86 22.02 -19.28
C VAL A 94 13.27 21.44 -19.14
N ARG A 95 14.09 21.41 -20.21
CA ARG A 95 15.48 20.95 -20.14
C ARG A 95 16.31 21.76 -19.14
N ARG A 96 16.16 23.09 -19.13
CA ARG A 96 16.84 23.96 -18.14
C ARG A 96 16.41 23.61 -16.71
N GLN A 97 15.10 23.44 -16.49
CA GLN A 97 14.57 23.04 -15.19
C GLN A 97 15.13 21.69 -14.72
N MET A 98 15.14 20.69 -15.60
CA MET A 98 15.68 19.37 -15.28
C MET A 98 17.18 19.41 -15.00
N SER A 99 17.94 20.27 -15.69
CA SER A 99 19.36 20.47 -15.39
C SER A 99 19.60 20.96 -13.95
N GLU A 100 18.75 21.85 -13.44
CA GLU A 100 18.83 22.30 -12.03
C GLU A 100 18.54 21.16 -11.06
N PHE A 101 17.54 20.32 -11.35
CA PHE A 101 17.23 19.15 -10.52
C PHE A 101 18.32 18.08 -10.55
N HIS A 102 18.99 17.88 -11.69
CA HIS A 102 20.16 17.01 -11.76
C HIS A 102 21.32 17.53 -10.89
N THR A 103 21.57 18.85 -10.88
CA THR A 103 22.55 19.45 -9.97
C THR A 103 22.17 19.22 -8.50
N LEU A 104 20.90 19.45 -8.14
CA LEU A 104 20.41 19.19 -6.78
C LEU A 104 20.54 17.72 -6.37
N ALA A 105 20.27 16.80 -7.30
CA ALA A 105 20.43 15.37 -7.06
C ALA A 105 21.89 15.00 -6.74
N GLU A 106 22.85 15.65 -7.39
CA GLU A 106 24.28 15.47 -7.16
C GLU A 106 24.76 16.10 -5.83
N GLU A 107 24.18 17.22 -5.42
CA GLU A 107 24.39 17.83 -4.10
C GLU A 107 23.93 16.89 -2.98
N HIS A 108 22.75 16.28 -3.11
CA HIS A 108 22.26 15.27 -2.17
C HIS A 108 23.21 14.06 -2.07
N ARG A 109 23.75 13.61 -3.21
CA ARG A 109 24.73 12.51 -3.27
C ARG A 109 26.02 12.87 -2.53
N THR A 110 26.57 14.05 -2.77
CA THR A 110 27.84 14.50 -2.18
C THR A 110 27.72 14.82 -0.70
N ALA A 111 26.55 15.25 -0.23
CA ALA A 111 26.23 15.45 1.19
C ALA A 111 26.06 14.14 1.99
N GLY A 112 26.29 12.97 1.37
CA GLY A 112 26.17 11.67 2.04
C GLY A 112 24.74 11.20 2.26
N LYS A 113 23.73 11.88 1.71
CA LYS A 113 22.32 11.45 1.81
C LYS A 113 22.06 10.16 1.02
N ILE A 114 22.83 9.91 -0.05
CA ILE A 114 22.75 8.68 -0.86
C ILE A 114 24.14 8.23 -1.38
N ASP A 115 24.45 6.94 -1.21
CA ASP A 115 25.63 6.27 -1.78
C ASP A 115 25.28 5.50 -3.07
N LEU A 116 24.93 6.24 -4.13
CA LEU A 116 24.59 5.67 -5.44
C LEU A 116 25.24 6.49 -6.57
N ALA A 117 25.72 5.83 -7.62
CA ALA A 117 26.50 6.46 -8.69
C ALA A 117 25.71 7.46 -9.56
N VAL A 118 24.38 7.32 -9.65
CA VAL A 118 23.45 8.28 -10.27
C VAL A 118 22.12 8.18 -9.49
N PRO A 119 21.78 9.17 -8.64
CA PRO A 119 20.62 9.09 -7.76
C PRO A 119 19.31 9.53 -8.44
N TYR A 120 18.19 9.09 -7.89
CA TYR A 120 16.83 9.62 -8.13
C TYR A 120 16.28 9.58 -9.57
N ARG A 121 16.79 8.72 -10.46
CA ARG A 121 16.33 8.72 -11.86
C ARG A 121 14.85 8.41 -12.04
N GLY A 122 14.28 7.59 -11.15
CA GLY A 122 12.85 7.30 -11.13
C GLY A 122 12.04 8.53 -10.76
N THR A 123 12.45 9.24 -9.70
CA THR A 123 11.81 10.49 -9.26
C THR A 123 11.92 11.60 -10.31
N LEU A 124 13.10 11.77 -10.91
CA LEU A 124 13.34 12.76 -11.97
C LEU A 124 12.49 12.52 -13.21
N LEU A 125 12.25 11.27 -13.59
CA LEU A 125 11.31 10.94 -14.67
C LEU A 125 9.91 11.52 -14.39
N GLY A 126 9.38 11.31 -13.18
CA GLY A 126 8.04 11.80 -12.83
C GLY A 126 7.93 13.32 -12.92
N LEU A 127 8.96 14.04 -12.48
CA LEU A 127 9.05 15.51 -12.60
C LEU A 127 9.12 15.97 -14.06
N GLU A 128 9.98 15.35 -14.88
CA GLU A 128 10.16 15.72 -16.28
C GLU A 128 8.87 15.49 -17.08
N VAL A 129 8.25 14.33 -16.91
CA VAL A 129 7.01 13.98 -17.61
C VAL A 129 5.88 14.95 -17.23
N ALA A 130 5.74 15.29 -15.95
CA ALA A 130 4.72 16.24 -15.50
C ALA A 130 4.93 17.65 -16.08
N LEU A 131 6.18 18.12 -16.17
CA LEU A 131 6.53 19.42 -16.77
C LEU A 131 6.28 19.44 -18.28
N LEU A 132 6.62 18.36 -18.98
CA LEU A 132 6.39 18.25 -20.42
C LEU A 132 4.89 18.12 -20.74
N ASP A 133 4.14 17.33 -19.97
CA ASP A 133 2.67 17.21 -20.12
C ASP A 133 2.00 18.58 -19.88
N LEU A 134 2.42 19.30 -18.84
CA LEU A 134 1.93 20.65 -18.55
C LEU A 134 2.15 21.61 -19.73
N ALA A 135 3.36 21.60 -20.30
CA ALA A 135 3.71 22.46 -21.43
C ALA A 135 2.95 22.07 -22.72
N ALA A 136 2.82 20.78 -23.01
CA ALA A 136 2.09 20.29 -24.17
C ALA A 136 0.58 20.62 -24.09
N ARG A 137 -0.04 20.50 -22.91
CA ARG A 137 -1.44 20.92 -22.67
C ARG A 137 -1.62 22.43 -22.75
N ALA A 138 -0.63 23.20 -22.31
CA ALA A 138 -0.66 24.65 -22.50
C ALA A 138 -0.72 25.02 -23.98
N LEU A 139 0.11 24.35 -24.79
CA LEU A 139 0.18 24.53 -26.24
C LEU A 139 -0.97 23.86 -27.01
N GLN A 140 -1.81 23.05 -26.35
CA GLN A 140 -2.90 22.27 -26.97
C GLN A 140 -2.40 21.30 -28.06
N ILE A 141 -1.22 20.70 -27.84
CA ILE A 141 -0.61 19.72 -28.74
C ILE A 141 -0.35 18.40 -28.00
N PRO A 142 -0.27 17.27 -28.70
CA PRO A 142 0.21 16.02 -28.12
C PRO A 142 1.66 16.15 -27.62
N LEU A 143 1.99 15.47 -26.52
CA LEU A 143 3.37 15.45 -26.00
C LEU A 143 4.39 14.96 -27.05
N ALA A 144 3.97 14.09 -27.96
CA ALA A 144 4.82 13.59 -29.05
C ALA A 144 5.26 14.74 -29.98
N GLU A 145 4.36 15.67 -30.26
CA GLU A 145 4.64 16.85 -31.09
C GLU A 145 5.62 17.78 -30.39
N LEU A 146 5.44 18.01 -29.08
CA LEU A 146 6.39 18.78 -28.27
C LEU A 146 7.81 18.17 -28.29
N LEU A 147 7.90 16.84 -28.28
CA LEU A 147 9.17 16.11 -28.37
C LEU A 147 9.71 15.98 -29.80
N GLY A 148 8.92 16.35 -30.81
CA GLY A 148 9.25 16.24 -32.23
C GLY A 148 8.86 14.89 -32.84
N THR A 149 7.57 14.70 -33.13
CA THR A 149 6.99 13.50 -33.77
C THR A 149 7.79 13.07 -35.01
N ARG A 150 8.12 11.77 -35.08
CA ARG A 150 8.89 11.16 -36.18
C ARG A 150 8.11 10.11 -36.96
N ARG A 151 7.01 9.61 -36.38
CA ARG A 151 6.18 8.54 -36.96
C ARG A 151 4.74 8.66 -36.48
N THR A 152 3.83 8.07 -37.23
CA THR A 152 2.39 8.03 -36.93
C THR A 152 1.96 6.76 -36.23
N SER A 153 2.76 5.70 -36.29
CA SER A 153 2.51 4.45 -35.56
C SER A 153 3.80 3.71 -35.24
N ILE A 154 3.74 2.80 -34.26
CA ILE A 154 4.84 1.92 -33.89
C ILE A 154 4.32 0.56 -33.42
N PRO A 155 5.01 -0.56 -33.75
CA PRO A 155 4.65 -1.87 -33.21
C PRO A 155 4.72 -1.91 -31.68
N CYS A 156 3.78 -2.65 -31.07
CA CYS A 156 3.84 -3.02 -29.66
C CYS A 156 4.15 -4.50 -29.51
N HIS A 157 4.88 -4.85 -28.46
CA HIS A 157 5.17 -6.23 -28.07
C HIS A 157 4.57 -6.52 -26.69
N PRO A 158 4.10 -7.75 -26.45
CA PRO A 158 3.54 -8.12 -25.16
C PRO A 158 4.67 -8.34 -24.15
N THR A 159 4.36 -8.26 -22.86
CA THR A 159 5.29 -8.70 -21.81
C THR A 159 5.20 -10.21 -21.59
N GLY A 160 6.31 -10.80 -21.14
CA GLY A 160 6.51 -12.24 -21.24
C GLY A 160 5.58 -13.10 -20.38
N ALA A 161 5.17 -14.25 -20.94
CA ALA A 161 4.48 -15.30 -20.18
C ALA A 161 5.43 -15.88 -19.10
N PRO A 162 5.04 -15.91 -17.81
CA PRO A 162 5.83 -16.48 -16.73
C PRO A 162 6.10 -17.98 -16.91
N ALA A 163 7.33 -18.42 -16.61
CA ALA A 163 7.72 -19.83 -16.62
C ALA A 163 7.00 -20.71 -15.57
N GLN A 164 6.43 -20.10 -14.52
CA GLN A 164 5.95 -20.80 -13.32
C GLN A 164 4.49 -21.29 -13.40
N GLU A 165 3.84 -21.14 -14.55
CA GLU A 165 2.47 -21.61 -14.74
C GLU A 165 2.41 -23.03 -15.29
N SER A 166 1.29 -23.72 -15.03
CA SER A 166 1.07 -25.04 -15.61
C SER A 166 1.22 -25.00 -17.13
N THR A 167 1.79 -26.06 -17.73
CA THR A 167 2.03 -26.15 -19.18
C THR A 167 0.78 -25.84 -20.01
N LYS A 168 -0.41 -26.22 -19.51
CA LYS A 168 -1.70 -25.91 -20.15
C LYS A 168 -1.99 -24.40 -20.16
N ALA A 169 -1.80 -23.70 -19.04
CA ALA A 169 -2.03 -22.26 -18.92
C ALA A 169 -0.99 -21.44 -19.68
N LEU A 170 0.26 -21.91 -19.72
CA LEU A 170 1.32 -21.32 -20.54
C LEU A 170 0.96 -21.41 -22.04
N ARG A 171 0.63 -22.61 -22.54
CA ARG A 171 0.21 -22.82 -23.94
C ARG A 171 -1.03 -22.00 -24.32
N GLY A 172 -1.96 -21.79 -23.40
CA GLY A 172 -3.12 -20.91 -23.60
C GLY A 172 -2.72 -19.48 -23.96
N ARG A 173 -1.91 -18.84 -23.11
CA ARG A 173 -1.44 -17.45 -23.35
C ARG A 173 -0.49 -17.33 -24.54
N LEU A 174 0.36 -18.31 -24.78
CA LEU A 174 1.23 -18.31 -25.96
C LEU A 174 0.41 -18.31 -27.26
N ARG A 175 -0.71 -19.05 -27.31
CA ARG A 175 -1.62 -19.04 -28.48
C ARG A 175 -2.30 -17.69 -28.69
N GLU A 176 -2.63 -16.98 -27.62
CA GLU A 176 -3.17 -15.62 -27.72
C GLU A 176 -2.11 -14.66 -28.29
N GLN A 177 -0.86 -14.78 -27.84
CA GLN A 177 0.26 -13.97 -28.35
C GLN A 177 0.59 -14.28 -29.83
N ASP A 178 0.65 -15.55 -30.21
CA ASP A 178 0.93 -16.03 -31.57
C ASP A 178 -0.02 -15.44 -32.62
N THR A 179 -1.29 -15.22 -32.25
CA THR A 179 -2.28 -14.62 -33.16
C THR A 179 -2.23 -13.09 -33.24
N ALA A 180 -1.67 -12.41 -32.23
CA ALA A 180 -1.83 -10.97 -32.04
C ALA A 180 -0.54 -10.16 -32.18
N PHE A 181 0.63 -10.74 -31.93
CA PHE A 181 1.90 -10.00 -31.85
C PHE A 181 2.98 -10.54 -32.78
N PRO A 182 3.91 -9.69 -33.25
CA PRO A 182 4.99 -10.13 -34.14
C PRO A 182 6.12 -10.90 -33.44
N VAL A 183 6.14 -10.92 -32.09
CA VAL A 183 7.14 -11.59 -31.26
C VAL A 183 6.44 -12.32 -30.12
N THR A 184 6.90 -13.52 -29.76
CA THR A 184 6.45 -14.19 -28.54
C THR A 184 7.41 -13.87 -27.40
N HIS A 185 6.88 -13.28 -26.32
CA HIS A 185 7.69 -12.84 -25.19
C HIS A 185 7.57 -13.82 -24.01
N LEU A 186 8.69 -14.08 -23.33
CA LEU A 186 8.83 -15.05 -22.25
C LEU A 186 9.57 -14.42 -21.07
N SER A 187 9.21 -14.86 -19.86
CA SER A 187 9.88 -14.45 -18.62
C SER A 187 10.56 -15.67 -17.99
N GLY A 188 11.88 -15.76 -18.17
CA GLY A 188 12.70 -16.90 -17.75
C GLY A 188 13.39 -16.64 -16.42
N LEU A 189 12.86 -17.18 -15.33
CA LEU A 189 13.41 -17.03 -13.97
C LEU A 189 14.02 -18.33 -13.43
N GLY A 190 14.11 -19.36 -14.27
CA GLY A 190 14.60 -20.67 -13.90
C GLY A 190 16.10 -20.85 -14.15
N THR A 191 16.54 -22.08 -13.94
CA THR A 191 17.84 -22.60 -14.37
C THR A 191 18.01 -22.56 -15.89
N VAL A 192 19.24 -22.79 -16.36
CA VAL A 192 19.54 -22.91 -17.79
C VAL A 192 18.58 -23.89 -18.50
N GLN A 193 18.34 -25.07 -17.90
CA GLN A 193 17.47 -26.08 -18.52
C GLN A 193 16.00 -25.65 -18.54
N GLU A 194 15.48 -25.14 -17.43
CA GLU A 194 14.08 -24.68 -17.35
C GLU A 194 13.80 -23.56 -18.37
N ASN A 195 14.75 -22.65 -18.59
CA ASN A 195 14.62 -21.59 -19.59
C ASN A 195 14.69 -22.13 -21.04
N LEU A 196 15.45 -23.20 -21.30
CA LEU A 196 15.49 -23.86 -22.61
C LEU A 196 14.19 -24.62 -22.89
N ASP A 197 13.65 -25.29 -21.89
CA ASP A 197 12.36 -25.99 -21.97
C ASP A 197 11.23 -25.00 -22.24
N LEU A 198 11.28 -23.82 -21.61
CA LEU A 198 10.35 -22.71 -21.86
C LEU A 198 10.40 -22.23 -23.33
N LEU A 199 11.59 -21.96 -23.86
CA LEU A 199 11.79 -21.56 -25.26
C LEU A 199 11.28 -22.64 -26.24
N THR A 200 11.57 -23.90 -25.94
CA THR A 200 11.17 -25.04 -26.79
C THR A 200 9.65 -25.20 -26.81
N THR A 201 9.03 -25.12 -25.62
CA THR A 201 7.56 -25.16 -25.48
C THR A 201 6.89 -24.03 -26.24
N ALA A 202 7.47 -22.83 -26.21
CA ALA A 202 6.97 -21.69 -26.97
C ALA A 202 7.07 -21.92 -28.49
N ALA A 203 8.23 -22.35 -28.99
CA ALA A 203 8.42 -22.65 -30.41
C ALA A 203 7.49 -23.76 -30.93
N GLU A 204 7.25 -24.82 -30.14
CA GLU A 204 6.27 -25.87 -30.47
C GLU A 204 4.84 -25.35 -30.50
N THR A 205 4.50 -24.46 -29.56
CA THR A 205 3.15 -23.88 -29.47
C THR A 205 2.85 -22.99 -30.67
N ASN A 206 3.80 -22.13 -31.07
CA ASN A 206 3.63 -21.24 -32.23
C ASN A 206 3.54 -22.06 -33.53
N ARG A 207 4.35 -23.12 -33.69
CA ARG A 207 4.27 -24.02 -34.84
C ARG A 207 2.94 -24.78 -34.95
N SER A 208 2.30 -25.07 -33.83
CA SER A 208 1.01 -25.77 -33.78
C SER A 208 -0.19 -24.81 -33.66
N GLY A 209 0.05 -23.50 -33.73
CA GLY A 209 -0.96 -22.43 -33.66
C GLY A 209 -1.80 -22.30 -34.93
N LYS A 210 -2.88 -21.50 -34.85
CA LYS A 210 -3.88 -21.35 -35.93
C LYS A 210 -3.34 -20.62 -37.18
N THR A 211 -2.30 -19.80 -37.03
CA THR A 211 -1.71 -18.97 -38.11
C THR A 211 -0.66 -19.73 -38.91
N GLY A 212 -0.13 -20.86 -38.41
CA GLY A 212 0.97 -21.59 -39.03
C GLY A 212 2.29 -20.82 -39.09
N ALA A 213 2.46 -19.78 -38.25
CA ALA A 213 3.65 -18.92 -38.18
C ALA A 213 4.85 -19.65 -37.54
N GLY A 214 5.32 -20.73 -38.16
CA GLY A 214 6.24 -21.69 -37.55
C GLY A 214 7.67 -21.22 -37.25
N ASP A 215 8.03 -19.97 -37.58
CA ASP A 215 9.35 -19.37 -37.32
C ASP A 215 9.24 -17.98 -36.65
N GLN A 216 8.13 -17.71 -35.95
CA GLN A 216 7.93 -16.43 -35.23
C GLN A 216 9.05 -16.20 -34.21
N PRO A 217 9.65 -14.99 -34.13
CA PRO A 217 10.76 -14.75 -33.21
C PRO A 217 10.37 -14.93 -31.74
N LEU A 218 11.32 -15.41 -30.94
CA LEU A 218 11.17 -15.54 -29.48
C LEU A 218 11.99 -14.49 -28.74
N TRP A 219 11.42 -13.93 -27.69
CA TRP A 219 12.11 -13.07 -26.74
C TRP A 219 12.04 -13.68 -25.35
N ILE A 220 13.18 -13.85 -24.68
CA ILE A 220 13.24 -14.28 -23.28
C ILE A 220 13.95 -13.25 -22.42
N ASN A 221 13.24 -12.74 -21.40
CA ASN A 221 13.82 -11.89 -20.37
C ASN A 221 14.22 -12.73 -19.16
N LEU A 222 15.53 -12.72 -18.86
CA LEU A 222 16.13 -13.53 -17.79
C LEU A 222 16.34 -12.76 -16.48
N GLN A 223 16.06 -11.44 -16.47
CA GLN A 223 16.17 -10.55 -15.29
C GLN A 223 17.50 -10.60 -14.53
N GLY A 224 18.57 -11.04 -15.19
CA GLY A 224 19.90 -11.18 -14.63
C GLY A 224 20.06 -12.30 -13.61
N THR A 225 19.22 -13.33 -13.70
CA THR A 225 19.22 -14.48 -12.78
C THR A 225 20.40 -15.44 -12.98
N LEU A 226 20.98 -15.51 -14.19
CA LEU A 226 22.09 -16.41 -14.48
C LEU A 226 23.43 -15.75 -14.12
N ASP A 227 24.38 -16.59 -13.69
CA ASP A 227 25.78 -16.18 -13.61
C ASP A 227 26.43 -16.12 -15.00
N THR A 228 27.66 -15.61 -15.07
CA THR A 228 28.36 -15.44 -16.36
C THR A 228 28.65 -16.75 -17.10
N LYS A 229 28.85 -17.87 -16.39
CA LYS A 229 29.13 -19.18 -17.00
C LYS A 229 27.84 -19.79 -17.54
N ASP A 230 26.78 -19.78 -16.74
CA ASP A 230 25.47 -20.29 -17.10
C ASP A 230 24.85 -19.49 -18.25
N ALA A 231 25.00 -18.17 -18.24
CA ALA A 231 24.58 -17.33 -19.36
C ALA A 231 25.30 -17.70 -20.68
N ALA A 232 26.61 -17.97 -20.64
CA ALA A 232 27.35 -18.39 -21.82
C ALA A 232 26.95 -19.79 -22.31
N ALA A 233 26.67 -20.71 -21.38
CA ALA A 233 26.16 -22.05 -21.69
C ALA A 233 24.77 -21.98 -22.33
N PHE A 234 23.88 -21.17 -21.74
CA PHE A 234 22.53 -20.92 -22.25
C PHE A 234 22.55 -20.37 -23.69
N VAL A 235 23.32 -19.32 -23.94
CA VAL A 235 23.46 -18.72 -25.29
C VAL A 235 23.93 -19.74 -26.33
N LYS A 236 24.91 -20.59 -25.99
CA LYS A 236 25.40 -21.65 -26.89
C LYS A 236 24.33 -22.72 -27.14
N ALA A 237 23.59 -23.10 -26.11
CA ALA A 237 22.51 -24.08 -26.24
C ALA A 237 21.37 -23.55 -27.12
N VAL A 238 20.95 -22.31 -26.92
CA VAL A 238 19.97 -21.61 -27.77
C VAL A 238 20.44 -21.60 -29.23
N ALA A 239 21.71 -21.28 -29.49
CA ALA A 239 22.26 -21.29 -30.84
C ALA A 239 22.25 -22.67 -31.48
N ARG A 240 22.57 -23.73 -30.73
CA ARG A 240 22.50 -25.11 -31.21
C ARG A 240 21.06 -25.51 -31.57
N LEU A 241 20.10 -25.17 -30.71
CA LEU A 241 18.69 -25.51 -30.92
C LEU A 241 18.06 -24.73 -32.08
N SER A 242 18.42 -23.47 -32.26
CA SER A 242 17.98 -22.66 -33.41
C SER A 242 18.55 -23.23 -34.72
N LYS A 243 19.84 -23.61 -34.76
CA LYS A 243 20.45 -24.29 -35.92
C LYS A 243 19.80 -25.63 -36.26
N ALA A 244 19.35 -26.36 -35.25
CA ALA A 244 18.64 -27.63 -35.43
C ALA A 244 17.19 -27.45 -35.89
N GLY A 245 16.69 -26.21 -36.02
CA GLY A 245 15.28 -25.92 -36.32
C GLY A 245 14.33 -26.20 -35.17
N THR A 246 14.84 -26.49 -33.96
CA THR A 246 14.02 -26.68 -32.76
C THR A 246 13.48 -25.33 -32.26
N LEU A 247 14.31 -24.30 -32.29
CA LEU A 247 13.92 -22.90 -32.01
C LEU A 247 13.91 -22.09 -33.31
N PRO A 248 13.19 -20.95 -33.35
CA PRO A 248 13.16 -20.13 -34.54
C PRO A 248 14.50 -19.46 -34.82
N ARG A 249 14.62 -18.88 -36.01
CA ARG A 249 15.86 -18.22 -36.45
C ARG A 249 16.19 -16.98 -35.63
N GLU A 250 15.19 -16.18 -35.29
CA GLU A 250 15.39 -14.91 -34.58
C GLU A 250 15.04 -15.06 -33.09
N ILE A 251 16.04 -14.84 -32.22
CA ILE A 251 15.89 -15.01 -30.77
C ILE A 251 16.53 -13.83 -30.03
N TYR A 252 15.79 -13.26 -29.09
CA TYR A 252 16.24 -12.21 -28.19
C TYR A 252 16.47 -12.78 -26.80
N ILE A 253 17.66 -12.54 -26.24
CA ILE A 253 18.01 -12.94 -24.88
C ILE A 253 18.27 -11.65 -24.10
N GLU A 254 17.28 -11.22 -23.33
CA GLU A 254 17.34 -9.99 -22.55
C GLU A 254 17.91 -10.23 -21.15
N GLN A 255 18.85 -9.36 -20.79
CA GLN A 255 19.46 -9.28 -19.47
C GLN A 255 19.83 -10.66 -18.88
N PRO A 256 20.68 -11.48 -19.54
CA PRO A 256 21.02 -12.82 -19.06
C PRO A 256 21.75 -12.82 -17.71
N VAL A 257 22.53 -11.77 -17.42
CA VAL A 257 23.35 -11.66 -16.20
C VAL A 257 22.96 -10.45 -15.36
N ALA A 258 23.28 -10.48 -14.07
CA ALA A 258 22.98 -9.37 -13.15
C ALA A 258 23.61 -8.04 -13.60
N ILE A 259 23.03 -6.92 -13.16
CA ILE A 259 23.48 -5.55 -13.48
C ILE A 259 24.98 -5.35 -13.21
N ARG A 260 25.53 -5.94 -12.13
CA ARG A 260 26.95 -5.83 -11.79
C ARG A 260 27.87 -6.45 -12.86
N ASP A 261 27.38 -7.45 -13.58
CA ASP A 261 28.10 -8.23 -14.59
C ASP A 261 27.80 -7.76 -16.03
N ARG A 262 27.12 -6.61 -16.20
CA ARG A 262 26.68 -6.06 -17.51
C ARG A 262 27.78 -5.87 -18.56
N TYR A 263 29.04 -5.83 -18.13
CA TYR A 263 30.21 -5.78 -19.02
C TYR A 263 30.44 -7.07 -19.81
N TYR A 264 29.81 -8.16 -19.39
CA TYR A 264 29.91 -9.46 -20.03
C TYR A 264 28.97 -9.58 -21.24
N LEU A 265 27.98 -8.69 -21.38
CA LEU A 265 26.99 -8.72 -22.47
C LEU A 265 27.61 -8.67 -23.88
N PRO A 266 28.62 -7.82 -24.18
CA PRO A 266 29.32 -7.87 -25.48
C PRO A 266 30.00 -9.22 -25.75
N LEU A 267 30.51 -9.90 -24.72
CA LEU A 267 31.13 -11.21 -24.87
C LEU A 267 30.09 -12.30 -25.15
N LEU A 268 28.91 -12.20 -24.51
CA LEU A 268 27.77 -13.06 -24.83
C LEU A 268 27.29 -12.84 -26.27
N GLN A 269 27.21 -11.60 -26.75
CA GLN A 269 26.86 -11.32 -28.15
C GLN A 269 27.88 -11.94 -29.10
N ARG A 270 29.19 -11.77 -28.84
CA ARG A 270 30.24 -12.44 -29.63
C ARG A 270 30.13 -13.96 -29.58
N THR A 271 29.72 -14.52 -28.44
CA THR A 271 29.51 -15.97 -28.28
C THR A 271 28.32 -16.43 -29.13
N ALA A 272 27.23 -15.67 -29.12
CA ALA A 272 26.06 -15.89 -29.97
C ALA A 272 26.43 -15.83 -31.46
N ASP A 273 27.14 -14.78 -31.89
CA ASP A 273 27.56 -14.59 -33.28
C ASP A 273 28.48 -15.73 -33.77
N LYS A 274 29.46 -16.14 -32.94
CA LYS A 274 30.33 -17.29 -33.25
C LYS A 274 29.56 -18.59 -33.31
N ALA A 275 28.65 -18.81 -32.37
CA ALA A 275 27.84 -20.03 -32.31
C ALA A 275 26.83 -20.10 -33.47
N ALA A 276 26.35 -18.95 -33.97
CA ALA A 276 25.45 -18.83 -35.12
C ALA A 276 26.17 -19.05 -36.47
N GLY A 277 27.43 -18.63 -36.61
CA GLY A 277 28.22 -18.75 -37.84
C GLY A 277 27.89 -17.66 -38.86
N ILE A 278 28.92 -17.03 -39.44
CA ILE A 278 28.77 -15.89 -40.37
C ILE A 278 28.65 -16.44 -41.80
N LEU A 279 27.44 -16.51 -42.39
CA LEU A 279 27.20 -16.50 -43.86
C LEU A 279 25.72 -16.13 -44.16
N PRO A 280 25.44 -15.45 -45.27
CA PRO A 280 24.17 -14.79 -45.53
C PRO A 280 23.13 -15.77 -46.09
N ARG A 281 21.93 -15.77 -45.48
CA ARG A 281 20.66 -16.39 -45.91
C ARG A 281 20.16 -17.67 -45.21
N SER A 282 20.90 -18.28 -44.26
CA SER A 282 20.40 -19.46 -43.52
C SER A 282 20.76 -19.59 -42.03
N GLY A 283 21.46 -18.62 -41.42
CA GLY A 283 21.91 -18.69 -40.02
C GLY A 283 20.92 -18.13 -38.98
N SER A 284 21.02 -18.61 -37.74
CA SER A 284 20.32 -18.07 -36.56
C SER A 284 20.75 -16.62 -36.27
N ASP A 285 19.81 -15.74 -35.93
CA ASP A 285 20.05 -14.36 -35.48
C ASP A 285 19.71 -14.24 -33.98
N ILE A 286 20.73 -14.38 -33.15
CA ILE A 286 20.60 -14.34 -31.69
C ILE A 286 21.12 -12.99 -31.19
N ARG A 287 20.22 -12.21 -30.61
CA ARG A 287 20.52 -10.85 -30.14
C ARG A 287 20.49 -10.83 -28.63
N ILE A 288 21.63 -10.50 -28.04
CA ILE A 288 21.69 -10.17 -26.62
C ILE A 288 21.12 -8.77 -26.46
N VAL A 289 20.05 -8.66 -25.67
CA VAL A 289 19.41 -7.38 -25.37
C VAL A 289 19.97 -6.86 -24.06
N SER A 290 20.50 -5.64 -24.11
CA SER A 290 20.87 -4.93 -22.89
C SER A 290 19.68 -4.15 -22.38
N ASP A 291 19.14 -4.56 -21.24
CA ASP A 291 18.20 -3.78 -20.43
C ASP A 291 18.95 -2.78 -19.52
N GLN A 292 20.23 -3.07 -19.24
CA GLN A 292 20.99 -2.37 -18.20
C GLN A 292 22.35 -1.87 -18.71
N GLY A 293 22.51 -0.55 -18.78
CA GLY A 293 23.78 0.15 -18.56
C GLY A 293 24.99 -0.16 -19.45
N ALA A 294 24.85 -0.94 -20.54
CA ALA A 294 25.93 -1.11 -21.53
C ALA A 294 26.24 0.21 -22.27
N TRP A 295 25.23 1.08 -22.37
CA TRP A 295 25.26 2.29 -23.19
C TRP A 295 25.23 3.59 -22.37
N ASN A 296 25.31 3.50 -21.04
CA ASN A 296 25.15 4.65 -20.14
C ASN A 296 26.29 5.68 -20.28
N VAL A 297 25.90 6.94 -20.42
CA VAL A 297 26.67 8.16 -20.63
C VAL A 297 27.61 8.54 -19.46
N SER A 298 27.29 8.22 -18.21
CA SER A 298 27.98 8.85 -17.07
C SER A 298 29.28 8.18 -16.59
N THR A 299 29.67 7.02 -17.12
CA THR A 299 30.81 6.27 -16.56
C THR A 299 32.13 6.43 -17.32
N ALA A 300 32.74 7.62 -17.21
CA ALA A 300 34.01 7.94 -17.87
C ALA A 300 35.29 7.54 -17.08
N GLY A 301 35.26 7.26 -15.78
CA GLY A 301 36.50 7.22 -14.96
C GLY A 301 37.27 5.89 -14.89
N ARG A 302 36.73 4.87 -14.20
CA ARG A 302 37.40 3.55 -14.00
C ARG A 302 37.09 2.55 -15.11
N ARG A 303 36.05 2.84 -15.89
CA ARG A 303 35.34 1.91 -16.77
C ARG A 303 35.91 1.86 -18.19
N ALA A 304 36.36 3.01 -18.69
CA ALA A 304 37.15 3.11 -19.91
C ALA A 304 38.41 2.25 -19.84
N ARG A 305 39.01 2.08 -18.65
CA ARG A 305 40.21 1.24 -18.46
C ARG A 305 39.93 -0.26 -18.57
N LEU A 306 38.77 -0.75 -18.14
CA LEU A 306 38.41 -2.17 -18.25
C LEU A 306 37.98 -2.52 -19.69
N VAL A 307 37.20 -1.64 -20.32
CA VAL A 307 36.82 -1.77 -21.75
C VAL A 307 38.06 -1.62 -22.64
N ALA A 308 39.01 -0.73 -22.32
CA ALA A 308 40.30 -0.65 -23.00
C ALA A 308 41.19 -1.88 -22.76
N ARG A 309 41.16 -2.49 -21.57
CA ARG A 309 41.86 -3.76 -21.28
C ARG A 309 41.27 -4.94 -22.06
N LEU A 310 39.94 -4.99 -22.24
CA LEU A 310 39.26 -6.01 -23.06
C LEU A 310 39.37 -5.72 -24.56
N GLY A 311 39.47 -4.45 -24.95
CA GLY A 311 39.73 -4.01 -26.33
C GLY A 311 41.08 -4.50 -26.87
N ARG A 312 42.06 -4.78 -25.99
CA ARG A 312 43.32 -5.44 -26.36
C ARG A 312 43.15 -6.91 -26.78
N PHE A 313 41.99 -7.54 -26.57
CA PHE A 313 41.67 -8.92 -26.96
C PHE A 313 40.63 -9.04 -28.10
N GLY A 314 40.61 -8.07 -29.02
CA GLY A 314 40.03 -8.22 -30.36
C GLY A 314 38.64 -7.64 -30.56
N GLY A 315 38.53 -6.30 -30.52
CA GLY A 315 37.46 -5.56 -31.19
C GLY A 315 36.03 -6.00 -30.85
N LEU A 316 35.69 -6.08 -29.56
CA LEU A 316 34.35 -6.46 -29.10
C LEU A 316 33.29 -5.49 -29.65
N ARG A 317 32.35 -6.02 -30.44
CA ARG A 317 31.15 -5.29 -30.87
C ARG A 317 30.15 -5.21 -29.72
N PRO A 318 29.41 -4.11 -29.59
CA PRO A 318 28.39 -3.99 -28.57
C PRO A 318 27.17 -4.91 -28.86
N PRO A 319 26.26 -5.10 -27.89
CA PRO A 319 25.03 -5.87 -28.09
C PRO A 319 24.23 -5.38 -29.29
N ARG A 320 23.55 -6.30 -29.99
CA ARG A 320 22.73 -6.00 -31.19
C ARG A 320 21.28 -5.63 -30.87
N ALA A 321 20.96 -5.44 -29.60
CA ALA A 321 19.68 -4.90 -29.17
C ALA A 321 19.81 -4.14 -27.84
N ALA A 322 19.00 -3.11 -27.66
CA ALA A 322 18.89 -2.34 -26.43
C ALA A 322 17.43 -2.19 -26.03
N HIS A 323 17.15 -2.35 -24.74
CA HIS A 323 15.86 -2.04 -24.14
C HIS A 323 16.05 -0.79 -23.26
N ILE A 324 15.42 0.31 -23.66
CA ILE A 324 15.50 1.60 -22.98
C ILE A 324 14.26 1.75 -22.12
N LYS A 325 14.46 1.99 -20.82
CA LYS A 325 13.39 2.38 -19.90
C LYS A 325 13.62 3.82 -19.45
N PRO A 326 12.66 4.75 -19.62
CA PRO A 326 12.87 6.15 -19.25
C PRO A 326 13.30 6.37 -17.80
N ALA A 327 12.72 5.61 -16.87
CA ALA A 327 13.06 5.68 -15.44
C ALA A 327 14.53 5.31 -15.17
N GLN A 328 15.13 4.48 -16.02
CA GLN A 328 16.54 4.13 -15.95
C GLN A 328 17.43 5.04 -16.77
N ALA A 329 16.95 5.54 -17.90
CA ALA A 329 17.69 6.53 -18.68
C ALA A 329 17.88 7.83 -17.87
N GLY A 330 16.95 8.13 -16.97
CA GLY A 330 16.91 9.37 -16.20
C GLY A 330 16.01 10.43 -16.84
N GLY A 331 15.04 10.01 -17.65
CA GLY A 331 14.11 10.89 -18.34
C GLY A 331 13.80 10.52 -19.79
N LEU A 332 12.82 11.19 -20.38
CA LEU A 332 12.46 11.12 -21.79
C LEU A 332 13.56 11.70 -22.67
N VAL A 333 14.11 12.88 -22.33
CA VAL A 333 15.19 13.50 -23.11
C VAL A 333 16.43 12.60 -23.10
N ALA A 334 16.81 12.08 -21.93
CA ALA A 334 17.91 11.12 -21.80
C ALA A 334 17.65 9.82 -22.60
N SER A 335 16.40 9.39 -22.74
CA SER A 335 16.03 8.22 -23.55
C SER A 335 16.23 8.48 -25.04
N VAL A 336 15.87 9.67 -25.53
CA VAL A 336 16.12 10.10 -26.92
C VAL A 336 17.62 10.10 -27.21
N GLU A 337 18.43 10.77 -26.39
CA GLU A 337 19.89 10.80 -26.56
C GLU A 337 20.53 9.41 -26.54
N MET A 338 20.05 8.54 -25.65
CA MET A 338 20.51 7.16 -25.55
C MET A 338 20.25 6.41 -26.86
N SER A 339 19.08 6.59 -27.48
CA SER A 339 18.74 5.93 -28.74
C SER A 339 19.65 6.36 -29.89
N GLU A 340 19.96 7.66 -29.99
CA GLU A 340 20.88 8.18 -31.01
C GLU A 340 22.30 7.63 -30.84
N ARG A 341 22.77 7.50 -29.59
CA ARG A 341 24.09 6.92 -29.29
C ARG A 341 24.14 5.43 -29.62
N VAL A 342 23.09 4.68 -29.29
CA VAL A 342 23.00 3.25 -29.66
C VAL A 342 23.03 3.11 -31.17
N HIS A 343 22.23 3.90 -31.89
CA HIS A 343 22.22 3.87 -33.35
C HIS A 343 23.58 4.25 -33.96
N LYS A 344 24.23 5.31 -33.46
CA LYS A 344 25.55 5.76 -33.95
C LYS A 344 26.65 4.71 -33.74
N SER A 345 26.60 3.97 -32.64
CA SER A 345 27.61 2.97 -32.28
C SER A 345 27.33 1.58 -32.84
N SER A 346 26.05 1.26 -33.09
CA SER A 346 25.60 0.00 -33.67
C SER A 346 24.35 0.25 -34.53
N PRO A 347 24.51 0.66 -35.81
CA PRO A 347 23.38 1.04 -36.67
C PRO A 347 22.38 -0.08 -36.94
N GLN A 348 22.80 -1.35 -36.75
CA GLN A 348 21.95 -2.54 -36.88
C GLN A 348 21.33 -2.99 -35.55
N ALA A 349 21.59 -2.28 -34.44
CA ALA A 349 20.99 -2.64 -33.17
C ALA A 349 19.51 -2.27 -33.17
N ARG A 350 18.68 -3.22 -32.72
CA ARG A 350 17.26 -2.93 -32.48
C ARG A 350 17.06 -2.25 -31.12
N ILE A 351 16.22 -1.24 -31.07
CA ILE A 351 15.94 -0.43 -29.87
C ILE A 351 14.49 -0.62 -29.49
N TYR A 352 14.27 -1.06 -28.26
CA TYR A 352 12.96 -1.29 -27.68
C TYR A 352 12.74 -0.28 -26.55
N LEU A 353 11.52 0.19 -26.40
CA LEU A 353 11.11 1.12 -25.35
C LEU A 353 10.17 0.40 -24.38
N GLY A 354 10.37 0.54 -23.07
CA GLY A 354 9.48 -0.08 -22.07
C GLY A 354 9.55 0.59 -20.71
N ALA A 355 8.87 -0.01 -19.74
CA ALA A 355 8.88 0.43 -18.33
C ALA A 355 9.17 -0.74 -17.37
N PHE A 356 9.23 -0.46 -16.07
CA PHE A 356 9.22 -1.53 -15.08
C PHE A 356 7.79 -2.03 -14.85
N ASP A 357 7.68 -3.25 -14.35
CA ASP A 357 6.42 -3.77 -13.83
C ASP A 357 5.81 -2.83 -12.78
N ALA A 358 4.49 -2.89 -12.64
CA ALA A 358 3.69 -2.01 -11.78
C ALA A 358 3.76 -0.54 -12.20
N ALA A 359 3.76 -0.28 -13.50
CA ALA A 359 3.49 1.03 -14.09
C ALA A 359 1.98 1.30 -14.19
N THR A 360 1.56 2.57 -14.11
CA THR A 360 0.17 2.97 -14.32
C THR A 360 -0.09 3.38 -15.78
N GLU A 361 -1.33 3.75 -16.10
CA GLU A 361 -1.70 4.33 -17.39
C GLU A 361 -0.92 5.61 -17.75
N VAL A 362 -0.41 6.35 -16.76
CA VAL A 362 0.41 7.55 -16.98
C VAL A 362 1.74 7.17 -17.65
N THR A 363 2.40 6.13 -17.14
CA THR A 363 3.59 5.57 -17.79
C THR A 363 3.23 5.00 -19.17
N ALA A 364 2.10 4.29 -19.31
CA ALA A 364 1.67 3.73 -20.58
C ALA A 364 1.54 4.82 -21.67
N ALA A 365 0.84 5.91 -21.35
CA ALA A 365 0.72 7.09 -22.22
C ALA A 365 2.09 7.71 -22.52
N THR A 366 2.96 7.83 -21.52
CA THR A 366 4.33 8.34 -21.69
C THR A 366 5.11 7.52 -22.73
N LEU A 367 5.02 6.19 -22.68
CA LEU A 367 5.69 5.32 -23.66
C LEU A 367 5.11 5.47 -25.06
N ARG A 368 3.79 5.65 -25.21
CA ARG A 368 3.15 5.92 -26.52
C ARG A 368 3.73 7.17 -27.16
N HIS A 369 3.75 8.28 -26.44
CA HIS A 369 4.26 9.55 -26.95
C HIS A 369 5.76 9.49 -27.26
N LEU A 370 6.55 8.92 -26.35
CA LEU A 370 7.98 8.79 -26.55
C LEU A 370 8.29 7.86 -27.74
N GLY A 371 7.52 6.79 -27.94
CA GLY A 371 7.60 5.90 -29.10
C GLY A 371 7.38 6.62 -30.44
N MET A 372 6.55 7.68 -30.47
CA MET A 372 6.37 8.50 -31.68
C MET A 372 7.49 9.50 -31.92
N ALA A 373 8.12 10.02 -30.86
CA ALA A 373 9.11 11.09 -30.94
C ALA A 373 10.58 10.60 -31.03
N MET A 374 10.91 9.43 -30.48
CA MET A 374 12.28 8.92 -30.49
C MET A 374 12.81 8.73 -31.92
N PRO A 375 14.00 9.25 -32.29
CA PRO A 375 14.53 9.09 -33.65
C PRO A 375 14.72 7.62 -34.06
N HIS A 376 15.21 6.79 -33.15
CA HIS A 376 15.48 5.38 -33.39
C HIS A 376 14.81 4.50 -32.33
N VAL A 377 13.73 3.83 -32.73
CA VAL A 377 13.00 2.86 -31.91
C VAL A 377 12.27 1.91 -32.85
N ASP A 378 12.34 0.61 -32.58
CA ASP A 378 11.74 -0.44 -33.40
C ASP A 378 10.37 -0.86 -32.88
N ALA A 379 10.19 -0.89 -31.55
CA ALA A 379 8.91 -1.23 -30.92
C ALA A 379 8.84 -0.73 -29.47
N VAL A 380 7.60 -0.63 -28.96
CA VAL A 380 7.32 -0.49 -27.52
C VAL A 380 7.02 -1.87 -26.94
N ALA A 381 7.57 -2.19 -25.77
CA ALA A 381 7.35 -3.44 -25.07
C ALA A 381 6.87 -3.13 -23.64
N ASP A 382 5.56 -3.16 -23.43
CA ASP A 382 4.94 -2.86 -22.13
C ASP A 382 3.66 -3.67 -21.89
N ALA A 383 3.46 -4.12 -20.65
CA ALA A 383 2.36 -4.99 -20.26
C ALA A 383 1.00 -4.29 -20.39
N THR A 384 0.96 -2.99 -20.10
CA THR A 384 -0.28 -2.20 -20.09
C THR A 384 -0.76 -1.87 -21.50
N LEU A 385 0.15 -1.91 -22.48
CA LEU A 385 -0.10 -1.65 -23.90
C LEU A 385 -0.26 -2.95 -24.71
N ALA A 386 -0.01 -4.10 -24.09
CA ALA A 386 -0.01 -5.43 -24.71
C ALA A 386 -1.38 -5.92 -25.21
N SER A 387 -2.41 -5.08 -25.27
CA SER A 387 -3.68 -5.36 -25.96
C SER A 387 -3.75 -4.73 -27.35
N GLU A 388 -2.79 -3.86 -27.70
CA GLU A 388 -2.75 -3.12 -28.95
C GLU A 388 -1.49 -3.50 -29.74
N PRO A 389 -1.58 -4.37 -30.76
CA PRO A 389 -0.42 -4.81 -31.55
C PRO A 389 0.36 -3.68 -32.24
N THR A 390 -0.31 -2.56 -32.48
CA THR A 390 0.26 -1.35 -33.06
C THR A 390 -0.30 -0.16 -32.29
N ILE A 391 0.60 0.72 -31.84
CA ILE A 391 0.26 1.97 -31.18
C ILE A 391 0.20 3.04 -32.24
N GLU A 392 -0.94 3.72 -32.34
CA GLU A 392 -1.11 4.90 -33.19
C GLU A 392 -0.70 6.18 -32.45
N ALA A 393 -0.34 7.22 -33.21
CA ALA A 393 0.06 8.50 -32.66
C ALA A 393 -1.10 9.14 -31.88
N PRO A 394 -0.89 9.53 -30.61
CA PRO A 394 -1.93 10.18 -29.83
C PRO A 394 -2.32 11.55 -30.42
N THR A 395 -3.60 11.87 -30.40
CA THR A 395 -4.17 13.14 -30.89
C THR A 395 -4.53 14.11 -29.78
N GLU A 396 -4.73 13.61 -28.56
CA GLU A 396 -5.12 14.43 -27.42
C GLU A 396 -3.98 15.34 -26.94
N PRO A 397 -4.27 16.55 -26.44
CA PRO A 397 -3.27 17.41 -25.84
C PRO A 397 -2.54 16.78 -24.65
N GLY A 398 -1.24 17.05 -24.53
CA GLY A 398 -0.42 16.47 -23.47
C GLY A 398 -0.23 14.98 -23.64
N LEU A 399 -0.33 14.24 -22.52
CA LEU A 399 -0.33 12.78 -22.46
C LEU A 399 -1.67 12.15 -22.83
N GLY A 400 -2.76 12.93 -22.90
CA GLY A 400 -4.10 12.41 -23.15
C GLY A 400 -4.68 11.52 -22.03
N VAL A 401 -4.12 11.55 -20.82
CA VAL A 401 -4.61 10.79 -19.65
C VAL A 401 -4.81 11.68 -18.43
N ASN A 402 -5.70 11.25 -17.53
CA ASN A 402 -5.90 11.89 -16.24
C ASN A 402 -5.13 11.14 -15.15
N VAL A 403 -5.20 11.64 -13.91
CA VAL A 403 -4.67 10.92 -12.75
C VAL A 403 -5.48 9.63 -12.52
N PRO A 404 -4.84 8.45 -12.37
CA PRO A 404 -5.51 7.17 -12.12
C PRO A 404 -5.98 7.06 -10.66
N TYR A 405 -6.90 7.92 -10.22
CA TYR A 405 -7.29 8.02 -8.81
C TYR A 405 -7.81 6.70 -8.21
N SER A 406 -8.47 5.87 -9.00
CA SER A 406 -8.96 4.55 -8.57
C SER A 406 -7.84 3.64 -8.05
N ASP A 407 -6.64 3.75 -8.61
CA ASP A 407 -5.49 2.96 -8.21
C ASP A 407 -4.75 3.57 -7.01
N LEU A 408 -4.93 4.87 -6.76
CA LEU A 408 -4.18 5.62 -5.76
C LEU A 408 -4.86 5.65 -4.39
N VAL A 409 -6.18 5.88 -4.34
CA VAL A 409 -6.92 6.16 -3.09
C VAL A 409 -6.64 5.16 -1.97
N GLY A 410 -6.59 3.86 -2.29
CA GLY A 410 -6.39 2.80 -1.30
C GLY A 410 -4.92 2.45 -1.01
N ASP A 411 -3.99 2.87 -1.86
CA ASP A 411 -2.59 2.44 -1.83
C ASP A 411 -1.59 3.61 -1.68
N ALA A 412 -2.08 4.85 -1.61
CA ALA A 412 -1.30 6.02 -1.22
C ALA A 412 -0.70 5.83 0.17
N LEU A 413 0.60 6.15 0.28
CA LEU A 413 1.43 6.03 1.48
C LEU A 413 1.75 7.40 2.07
N ASN A 414 2.00 8.38 1.20
CA ASN A 414 2.31 9.75 1.58
C ASN A 414 1.80 10.73 0.52
N THR A 415 1.57 11.99 0.91
CA THR A 415 1.18 13.06 -0.01
C THR A 415 1.87 14.37 0.35
N PHE A 416 2.16 15.18 -0.66
CA PHE A 416 2.71 16.52 -0.54
C PHE A 416 1.94 17.44 -1.48
N SER A 417 1.63 18.66 -1.05
CA SER A 417 0.92 19.63 -1.89
C SER A 417 1.16 21.06 -1.43
N ILE A 418 1.27 22.00 -2.38
CA ILE A 418 1.24 23.44 -2.11
C ILE A 418 0.18 24.08 -3.01
N PRO A 419 -0.87 24.73 -2.45
CA PRO A 419 -1.21 24.75 -1.02
C PRO A 419 -1.56 23.34 -0.49
N GLU A 420 -1.45 23.15 0.82
CA GLU A 420 -1.88 21.90 1.46
C GLU A 420 -3.41 21.77 1.38
N PRO A 421 -3.95 20.60 0.99
CA PRO A 421 -5.39 20.36 1.01
C PRO A 421 -5.91 20.55 2.42
N THR A 422 -7.10 21.16 2.53
CA THR A 422 -7.73 21.26 3.84
C THR A 422 -8.19 19.85 4.24
N VAL A 423 -7.50 19.23 5.19
CA VAL A 423 -7.97 17.96 5.75
C VAL A 423 -9.22 18.28 6.56
N ALA A 424 -10.32 17.57 6.27
CA ALA A 424 -11.61 17.78 6.92
C ALA A 424 -11.43 17.85 8.46
N THR A 425 -11.84 18.96 9.04
CA THR A 425 -11.95 19.11 10.49
C THR A 425 -13.33 18.62 10.94
N HIS A 426 -13.43 18.19 12.19
CA HIS A 426 -14.72 17.95 12.83
C HIS A 426 -14.91 19.03 13.89
N GLU A 427 -15.85 19.95 13.67
CA GLU A 427 -16.12 21.08 14.59
C GLU A 427 -14.85 21.89 14.92
N GLY A 428 -13.99 22.11 13.92
CA GLY A 428 -12.71 22.82 14.07
C GLY A 428 -11.55 21.97 14.63
N LYS A 429 -11.79 20.72 15.02
CA LYS A 429 -10.74 19.78 15.47
C LYS A 429 -10.07 19.13 14.25
N SER A 430 -8.73 19.22 14.16
CA SER A 430 -7.94 18.51 13.13
C SER A 430 -7.78 17.03 13.47
N PRO A 431 -7.46 16.16 12.49
CA PRO A 431 -7.15 14.76 12.78
C PRO A 431 -5.94 14.60 13.70
N ASN A 432 -6.04 13.71 14.68
CA ASN A 432 -4.96 13.39 15.60
C ASN A 432 -3.84 12.61 14.91
N VAL A 433 -2.60 12.90 15.30
CA VAL A 433 -1.38 12.18 14.90
C VAL A 433 -0.75 11.56 16.13
N TYR A 434 -0.40 10.28 16.07
CA TYR A 434 0.14 9.53 17.20
C TYR A 434 1.58 9.08 16.88
N PRO A 435 2.60 9.55 17.61
CA PRO A 435 4.00 9.20 17.35
C PRO A 435 4.26 7.69 17.39
N GLU A 436 3.59 6.97 18.30
CA GLU A 436 3.77 5.54 18.52
C GLU A 436 3.31 4.65 17.36
N VAL A 437 2.59 5.19 16.37
CA VAL A 437 2.14 4.44 15.20
C VAL A 437 3.29 3.72 14.49
N THR A 438 4.48 4.31 14.50
CA THR A 438 5.71 3.75 13.92
C THR A 438 6.13 2.44 14.58
N TYR A 439 5.94 2.31 15.91
CA TYR A 439 6.30 1.12 16.68
C TYR A 439 5.19 0.06 16.65
N LEU A 440 3.93 0.51 16.53
CA LEU A 440 2.75 -0.36 16.52
C LEU A 440 2.48 -0.93 15.12
N GLN A 441 2.95 -0.27 14.07
CA GLN A 441 2.74 -0.69 12.69
C GLN A 441 3.33 -2.09 12.36
N PRO A 442 4.52 -2.46 12.85
CA PRO A 442 5.04 -3.82 12.66
C PRO A 442 4.17 -4.94 13.26
N LEU A 443 3.32 -4.65 14.26
CA LEU A 443 2.40 -5.63 14.85
C LEU A 443 1.28 -6.05 13.87
N GLY A 444 1.04 -5.29 12.81
CA GLY A 444 0.01 -5.57 11.81
C GLY A 444 -1.41 -5.35 12.30
N SER A 445 -2.40 -5.68 11.47
CA SER A 445 -3.83 -5.52 11.79
C SER A 445 -4.22 -6.22 13.10
N ASN A 446 -5.01 -5.56 13.94
CA ASN A 446 -5.38 -6.01 15.30
C ASN A 446 -4.22 -6.19 16.28
N GLY A 447 -2.96 -5.88 15.91
CA GLY A 447 -1.80 -6.02 16.78
C GLY A 447 -1.91 -5.20 18.06
N THR A 448 -2.53 -4.02 17.99
CA THR A 448 -2.74 -3.12 19.13
C THR A 448 -3.70 -3.69 20.19
N LYS A 449 -4.68 -4.52 19.83
CA LYS A 449 -5.77 -4.93 20.74
C LYS A 449 -5.30 -5.56 22.05
N GLY A 450 -4.31 -6.46 21.98
CA GLY A 450 -3.75 -7.11 23.17
C GLY A 450 -2.46 -6.45 23.66
N HIS A 451 -1.77 -5.71 22.79
CA HIS A 451 -0.51 -5.06 23.15
C HIS A 451 -0.73 -3.90 24.13
N LEU A 452 -1.78 -3.09 23.95
CA LEU A 452 -2.05 -1.94 24.83
C LEU A 452 -2.29 -2.37 26.29
N LEU A 453 -2.98 -3.51 26.47
CA LEU A 453 -3.18 -4.13 27.77
C LEU A 453 -1.88 -4.70 28.35
N GLU A 454 -1.08 -5.37 27.52
CA GLU A 454 0.22 -5.91 27.96
C GLU A 454 1.19 -4.78 28.35
N ARG A 455 1.20 -3.67 27.60
CA ARG A 455 1.98 -2.48 27.90
C ARG A 455 1.66 -1.97 29.29
N GLU A 456 0.38 -1.73 29.60
CA GLU A 456 0.01 -1.19 30.92
C GLU A 456 0.29 -2.19 32.05
N ALA A 457 0.17 -3.51 31.80
CA ALA A 457 0.59 -4.53 32.76
C ALA A 457 2.10 -4.47 33.06
N LEU A 458 2.94 -4.40 32.02
CA LEU A 458 4.39 -4.24 32.16
C LEU A 458 4.75 -2.91 32.84
N MET A 459 4.07 -1.81 32.51
CA MET A 459 4.35 -0.52 33.15
C MET A 459 4.06 -0.53 34.66
N LEU A 460 3.16 -1.39 35.14
CA LEU A 460 2.86 -1.63 36.56
C LEU A 460 3.79 -2.67 37.23
N GLY A 461 4.84 -3.12 36.54
CA GLY A 461 5.82 -4.07 37.06
C GLY A 461 5.41 -5.54 36.96
N LEU A 462 4.29 -5.87 36.31
CA LEU A 462 3.87 -7.25 36.13
C LEU A 462 4.73 -7.94 35.07
N SER A 463 5.06 -9.21 35.28
CA SER A 463 5.69 -10.04 34.25
C SER A 463 4.64 -10.61 33.30
N THR A 464 5.00 -10.81 32.03
CA THR A 464 4.06 -11.31 31.02
C THR A 464 4.57 -12.54 30.29
N VAL A 465 3.64 -13.37 29.79
CA VAL A 465 3.95 -14.42 28.83
C VAL A 465 2.99 -14.31 27.65
N ARG A 466 3.53 -14.02 26.47
CA ARG A 466 2.77 -13.88 25.22
C ARG A 466 2.92 -15.13 24.36
N TYR A 467 1.81 -15.76 24.00
CA TYR A 467 1.80 -17.01 23.22
C TYR A 467 1.61 -16.80 21.71
N ASN A 468 0.93 -15.72 21.35
CA ASN A 468 0.72 -15.32 19.97
C ASN A 468 0.33 -13.84 19.91
N LYS A 469 0.12 -13.34 18.69
CA LYS A 469 -0.35 -11.97 18.44
C LYS A 469 -1.53 -11.52 19.29
N GLY A 470 -2.44 -12.44 19.63
CA GLY A 470 -3.67 -12.11 20.32
C GLY A 470 -3.80 -12.67 21.73
N ALA A 471 -2.83 -13.38 22.30
CA ALA A 471 -2.97 -14.01 23.62
C ALA A 471 -1.75 -13.78 24.49
N PHE A 472 -1.97 -13.33 25.73
CA PHE A 472 -0.92 -13.19 26.73
C PHE A 472 -1.52 -13.36 28.14
N VAL A 473 -0.64 -13.64 29.10
CA VAL A 473 -0.93 -13.61 30.53
C VAL A 473 -0.04 -12.58 31.22
N ALA A 474 -0.52 -11.99 32.31
CA ALA A 474 0.23 -11.04 33.13
C ALA A 474 0.07 -11.38 34.62
N GLY A 475 1.14 -11.33 35.40
CA GLY A 475 1.07 -11.64 36.83
C GLY A 475 2.25 -11.12 37.64
N ASP A 476 2.07 -11.14 38.96
CA ASP A 476 3.07 -10.73 39.96
C ASP A 476 3.98 -11.88 40.42
N GLY A 477 3.78 -13.09 39.86
CA GLY A 477 4.52 -14.30 40.23
C GLY A 477 4.07 -14.97 41.54
N THR A 478 3.10 -14.41 42.25
CA THR A 478 2.60 -14.92 43.53
C THR A 478 1.14 -15.34 43.51
N ARG A 479 0.30 -14.63 42.73
CA ARG A 479 -1.13 -14.87 42.57
C ARG A 479 -1.46 -15.47 41.20
N GLU A 480 -2.73 -15.81 41.00
CA GLU A 480 -3.20 -16.30 39.70
C GLU A 480 -3.03 -15.20 38.64
N PRO A 481 -2.37 -15.50 37.50
CA PRO A 481 -2.13 -14.50 36.47
C PRO A 481 -3.41 -14.17 35.69
N LEU A 482 -3.52 -12.90 35.29
CA LEU A 482 -4.58 -12.41 34.43
C LEU A 482 -4.39 -12.95 33.01
N SER A 483 -5.44 -13.53 32.44
CA SER A 483 -5.41 -14.09 31.08
C SER A 483 -6.18 -13.23 30.09
N PHE A 484 -5.56 -12.93 28.95
CA PHE A 484 -6.15 -12.07 27.92
C PHE A 484 -6.14 -12.74 26.54
N LYS A 485 -7.25 -12.54 25.80
CA LYS A 485 -7.34 -12.84 24.37
C LYS A 485 -7.88 -11.65 23.60
N TRP A 486 -7.02 -10.94 22.89
CA TRP A 486 -7.28 -9.62 22.32
C TRP A 486 -7.67 -8.66 23.44
N SER A 487 -8.87 -8.09 23.41
CA SER A 487 -9.45 -7.30 24.49
C SER A 487 -10.38 -8.11 25.42
N ARG A 488 -10.49 -9.43 25.23
CA ARG A 488 -11.18 -10.28 26.23
C ARG A 488 -10.32 -10.34 27.48
N SER A 489 -10.94 -10.04 28.62
CA SER A 489 -10.28 -9.93 29.91
C SER A 489 -10.99 -10.76 30.98
N PRO A 490 -10.36 -10.97 32.14
CA PRO A 490 -10.98 -11.64 33.28
C PRO A 490 -12.22 -10.91 33.85
N LEU A 491 -12.41 -9.63 33.50
CA LEU A 491 -13.58 -8.82 33.89
C LEU A 491 -14.90 -9.27 33.23
N SER A 492 -14.84 -10.15 32.23
CA SER A 492 -16.00 -10.65 31.50
C SER A 492 -15.99 -12.18 31.46
N SER A 493 -16.96 -12.81 32.13
CA SER A 493 -17.11 -14.27 32.14
C SER A 493 -17.45 -14.85 30.76
N ALA A 494 -17.18 -16.15 30.56
CA ALA A 494 -17.61 -16.86 29.35
C ALA A 494 -19.15 -16.83 29.17
N VAL A 495 -19.89 -16.81 30.28
CA VAL A 495 -21.36 -16.74 30.29
C VAL A 495 -21.84 -15.36 29.84
N SER A 496 -21.25 -14.27 30.34
CA SER A 496 -21.62 -12.92 29.92
C SER A 496 -21.30 -12.67 28.45
N LEU A 497 -20.20 -13.24 27.94
CA LEU A 497 -19.88 -13.21 26.51
C LEU A 497 -20.96 -13.92 25.68
N ALA A 498 -21.38 -15.13 26.08
CA ALA A 498 -22.43 -15.88 25.38
C ALA A 498 -23.79 -15.14 25.41
N LEU A 499 -24.12 -14.50 26.54
CA LEU A 499 -25.32 -13.68 26.66
C LEU A 499 -25.28 -12.47 25.72
N CYS A 500 -24.15 -11.75 25.67
CA CYS A 500 -23.98 -10.59 24.80
C CYS A 500 -24.08 -10.95 23.31
N THR A 501 -23.71 -12.18 22.92
CA THR A 501 -23.91 -12.64 21.53
C THR A 501 -25.37 -12.96 21.20
N HIS A 502 -26.23 -13.13 22.21
CA HIS A 502 -27.65 -13.40 22.02
C HIS A 502 -28.47 -12.10 22.14
N LYS A 503 -28.78 -11.49 20.99
CA LYS A 503 -29.45 -10.18 20.89
C LYS A 503 -30.75 -10.10 21.70
N GLU A 504 -31.65 -11.07 21.57
CA GLU A 504 -32.92 -11.07 22.32
C GLU A 504 -32.76 -11.20 23.83
N ALA A 505 -31.90 -12.12 24.31
CA ALA A 505 -31.63 -12.28 25.73
C ALA A 505 -31.05 -10.98 26.33
N THR A 506 -30.15 -10.32 25.61
CA THR A 506 -29.58 -9.03 26.00
C THR A 506 -30.67 -7.95 26.03
N ARG A 507 -31.48 -7.83 24.98
CA ARG A 507 -32.58 -6.87 24.87
C ARG A 507 -33.60 -6.99 26.00
N LEU A 508 -34.00 -8.21 26.36
CA LEU A 508 -34.93 -8.47 27.46
C LEU A 508 -34.36 -8.06 28.82
N ARG A 509 -33.07 -8.29 29.05
CA ARG A 509 -32.37 -7.85 30.28
C ARG A 509 -32.29 -6.33 30.36
N LEU A 510 -31.87 -5.68 29.27
CA LEU A 510 -31.79 -4.22 29.20
C LEU A 510 -33.15 -3.55 29.44
N ARG A 511 -34.22 -4.10 28.86
CA ARG A 511 -35.59 -3.63 29.09
C ARG A 511 -35.98 -3.72 30.57
N ARG A 512 -35.66 -4.83 31.24
CA ARG A 512 -35.93 -5.00 32.69
C ARG A 512 -35.12 -4.04 33.56
N ALA A 513 -33.96 -3.61 33.10
CA ALA A 513 -33.11 -2.62 33.77
C ALA A 513 -33.52 -1.16 33.51
N GLY A 514 -34.63 -0.93 32.80
CA GLY A 514 -35.14 0.42 32.51
C GLY A 514 -34.27 1.20 31.53
N VAL A 515 -33.50 0.52 30.69
CA VAL A 515 -32.61 1.14 29.70
C VAL A 515 -33.31 1.18 28.33
N PRO A 516 -33.21 2.27 27.55
CA PRO A 516 -33.87 2.36 26.25
C PRO A 516 -33.33 1.29 25.29
N VAL A 517 -34.24 0.50 24.73
CA VAL A 517 -33.95 -0.51 23.70
C VAL A 517 -35.03 -0.50 22.62
N PRO A 518 -34.66 -0.75 21.35
CA PRO A 518 -35.64 -0.88 20.28
C PRO A 518 -36.69 -1.96 20.60
N LYS A 519 -37.95 -1.68 20.22
CA LYS A 519 -39.01 -2.70 20.24
C LYS A 519 -38.77 -3.64 19.05
N GLY A 520 -38.35 -4.87 19.33
CA GLY A 520 -38.10 -5.86 18.28
C GLY A 520 -38.48 -7.28 18.68
N ASN A 521 -38.40 -8.19 17.71
CA ASN A 521 -38.59 -9.62 17.89
C ASN A 521 -37.72 -10.41 16.90
N THR A 522 -37.32 -11.63 17.28
CA THR A 522 -36.67 -12.59 16.38
C THR A 522 -37.69 -13.51 15.73
N PHE A 523 -37.49 -13.77 14.45
CA PHE A 523 -38.30 -14.64 13.60
C PHE A 523 -37.40 -15.73 13.03
N ALA A 524 -37.97 -16.93 12.89
CA ALA A 524 -37.28 -18.05 12.26
C ALA A 524 -37.06 -17.76 10.77
N GLU A 525 -36.05 -18.42 10.17
CA GLU A 525 -35.86 -18.41 8.73
C GLU A 525 -37.19 -18.63 7.97
N GLY A 526 -37.53 -17.72 7.07
CA GLY A 526 -38.72 -17.80 6.23
C GLY A 526 -40.04 -17.34 6.88
N ASP A 527 -40.06 -16.99 8.17
CA ASP A 527 -41.27 -16.50 8.87
C ASP A 527 -41.56 -15.00 8.57
N PHE A 528 -41.76 -14.68 7.29
CA PHE A 528 -42.08 -13.32 6.86
C PHE A 528 -43.53 -12.93 7.18
N ASP A 529 -44.44 -13.89 7.28
CA ASP A 529 -45.82 -13.65 7.71
C ASP A 529 -45.88 -13.15 9.16
N GLY A 530 -45.22 -13.84 10.09
CA GLY A 530 -45.14 -13.42 11.49
C GLY A 530 -44.45 -12.06 11.64
N ALA A 531 -43.41 -11.82 10.85
CA ALA A 531 -42.73 -10.53 10.81
C ALA A 531 -43.65 -9.38 10.35
N ARG A 532 -44.49 -9.60 9.33
CA ARG A 532 -45.47 -8.61 8.84
C ARG A 532 -46.52 -8.28 9.88
N GLU A 533 -47.08 -9.29 10.55
CA GLU A 533 -48.04 -9.06 11.62
C GLU A 533 -47.41 -8.26 12.77
N PHE A 534 -46.16 -8.56 13.10
CA PHE A 534 -45.40 -7.81 14.08
C PHE A 534 -45.21 -6.34 13.69
N VAL A 535 -44.81 -6.06 12.44
CA VAL A 535 -44.64 -4.69 11.92
C VAL A 535 -45.94 -3.91 11.99
N ARG A 536 -47.08 -4.52 11.60
CA ARG A 536 -48.41 -3.89 11.73
C ARG A 536 -48.74 -3.49 13.17
N ARG A 537 -48.21 -4.22 14.16
CA ARG A 537 -48.40 -3.92 15.59
C ARG A 537 -47.45 -2.84 16.12
N ILE A 538 -46.20 -2.82 15.69
CA ILE A 538 -45.20 -1.85 16.20
C ILE A 538 -45.16 -0.54 15.42
N GLY A 539 -45.66 -0.54 14.18
CA GLY A 539 -45.63 0.61 13.26
C GLY A 539 -44.27 0.83 12.59
N TYR A 540 -44.29 1.63 11.53
CA TYR A 540 -43.10 2.10 10.82
C TYR A 540 -42.51 3.37 11.46
N PRO A 541 -41.21 3.69 11.27
CA PRO A 541 -40.22 2.91 10.51
C PRO A 541 -39.62 1.73 11.28
N VAL A 542 -39.20 0.70 10.54
CA VAL A 542 -38.57 -0.52 11.08
C VAL A 542 -37.22 -0.81 10.44
N VAL A 543 -36.49 -1.75 11.06
CA VAL A 543 -35.21 -2.28 10.61
C VAL A 543 -35.33 -3.80 10.52
N VAL A 544 -34.87 -4.36 9.41
CA VAL A 544 -34.70 -5.81 9.22
C VAL A 544 -33.21 -6.12 9.27
N LYS A 545 -32.81 -7.06 10.12
CA LYS A 545 -31.40 -7.51 10.23
C LYS A 545 -31.30 -9.00 10.53
N PRO A 546 -30.23 -9.69 10.08
CA PRO A 546 -30.01 -11.07 10.48
C PRO A 546 -29.75 -11.17 11.99
N ALA A 547 -30.25 -12.22 12.62
CA ALA A 547 -30.01 -12.50 14.04
C ALA A 547 -28.51 -12.72 14.27
N MET A 548 -27.87 -13.45 13.36
CA MET A 548 -26.44 -13.73 13.34
C MET A 548 -25.75 -12.94 12.21
N GLY A 549 -24.77 -12.11 12.56
CA GLY A 549 -24.05 -11.31 11.57
C GLY A 549 -23.10 -10.31 12.21
N VAL A 550 -22.09 -9.86 11.46
CA VAL A 550 -21.11 -8.87 11.92
C VAL A 550 -21.02 -7.71 10.92
N ARG A 551 -20.64 -6.52 11.41
CA ARG A 551 -20.36 -5.32 10.59
C ARG A 551 -21.55 -4.76 9.79
N GLY A 552 -22.78 -5.00 10.22
CA GLY A 552 -23.97 -4.46 9.55
C GLY A 552 -24.32 -5.12 8.21
N ILE A 553 -23.70 -6.26 7.88
CA ILE A 553 -24.04 -7.02 6.67
C ILE A 553 -25.48 -7.52 6.78
N GLY A 554 -26.30 -7.25 5.76
CA GLY A 554 -27.72 -7.65 5.71
C GLY A 554 -28.65 -6.79 6.56
N VAL A 555 -28.19 -5.65 7.08
CA VAL A 555 -29.06 -4.70 7.80
C VAL A 555 -29.71 -3.75 6.80
N VAL A 556 -31.03 -3.74 6.77
CA VAL A 556 -31.84 -2.76 6.03
C VAL A 556 -32.61 -1.93 7.04
N ALA A 557 -32.30 -0.64 7.11
CA ALA A 557 -32.87 0.29 8.09
C ALA A 557 -33.77 1.34 7.43
N ASP A 558 -34.56 2.05 8.24
CA ASP A 558 -35.49 3.10 7.81
C ASP A 558 -36.51 2.60 6.77
N ILE A 559 -37.02 1.38 6.96
CA ILE A 559 -38.11 0.81 6.16
C ILE A 559 -39.40 1.49 6.59
N ARG A 560 -40.11 2.13 5.67
CA ARG A 560 -41.26 3.02 5.96
C ARG A 560 -42.62 2.51 5.49
N ASP A 561 -42.64 1.48 4.66
CA ASP A 561 -43.85 0.93 4.06
C ASP A 561 -43.69 -0.57 3.75
N ASP A 562 -44.81 -1.21 3.42
CA ASP A 562 -44.88 -2.64 3.13
C ASP A 562 -44.05 -3.02 1.89
N GLU A 563 -43.95 -2.13 0.89
CA GLU A 563 -43.16 -2.41 -0.32
C GLU A 563 -41.66 -2.49 0.01
N ALA A 564 -41.14 -1.52 0.74
CA ALA A 564 -39.75 -1.52 1.22
C ALA A 564 -39.47 -2.69 2.17
N LEU A 565 -40.46 -3.12 2.95
CA LEU A 565 -40.34 -4.29 3.82
C LEU A 565 -40.16 -5.58 3.01
N GLU A 566 -40.96 -5.78 1.96
CA GLU A 566 -40.82 -6.94 1.07
C GLU A 566 -39.47 -6.93 0.33
N GLN A 567 -39.02 -5.76 -0.11
CA GLN A 567 -37.69 -5.62 -0.69
C GLN A 567 -36.59 -6.00 0.30
N ALA A 568 -36.72 -5.60 1.58
CA ALA A 568 -35.77 -5.97 2.62
C ALA A 568 -35.74 -7.48 2.88
N PHE A 569 -36.89 -8.15 2.87
CA PHE A 569 -36.97 -9.62 2.98
C PHE A 569 -36.31 -10.31 1.79
N HIS A 570 -36.59 -9.85 0.56
CA HIS A 570 -35.93 -10.38 -0.63
C HIS A 570 -34.41 -10.22 -0.58
N GLN A 571 -33.90 -9.04 -0.15
CA GLN A 571 -32.48 -8.81 0.01
C GLN A 571 -31.86 -9.73 1.06
N LEU A 572 -32.54 -9.92 2.19
CA LEU A 572 -32.08 -10.81 3.25
C LEU A 572 -32.01 -12.26 2.76
N SER A 573 -33.06 -12.77 2.11
CA SER A 573 -33.11 -14.13 1.54
C SER A 573 -32.06 -14.35 0.45
N ALA A 574 -31.78 -13.35 -0.37
CA ALA A 574 -30.75 -13.42 -1.41
C ALA A 574 -29.32 -13.31 -0.87
N SER A 575 -29.14 -12.89 0.39
CA SER A 575 -27.84 -12.73 1.01
C SER A 575 -27.24 -14.08 1.44
N THR A 576 -25.93 -14.11 1.73
CA THR A 576 -25.27 -15.29 2.31
C THR A 576 -25.79 -15.67 3.70
N LEU A 577 -26.63 -14.82 4.32
CA LEU A 577 -27.27 -15.02 5.61
C LEU A 577 -28.76 -15.34 5.49
N GLY A 578 -29.26 -15.60 4.26
CA GLY A 578 -30.68 -15.88 4.02
C GLY A 578 -31.21 -17.10 4.77
N ASN A 579 -30.34 -18.05 5.10
CA ASN A 579 -30.69 -19.27 5.84
C ASN A 579 -30.51 -19.12 7.37
N SER A 580 -30.75 -17.93 7.90
CA SER A 580 -30.60 -17.67 9.33
C SER A 580 -31.81 -16.91 9.87
N ASP A 581 -32.10 -17.13 11.15
CA ASP A 581 -33.09 -16.34 11.87
C ASP A 581 -32.82 -14.84 11.70
N PHE A 582 -33.87 -14.04 11.73
CA PHE A 582 -33.79 -12.60 11.51
C PHE A 582 -34.56 -11.82 12.57
N ILE A 583 -34.26 -10.54 12.66
CA ILE A 583 -34.83 -9.63 13.65
C ILE A 583 -35.52 -8.50 12.90
N VAL A 584 -36.74 -8.21 13.33
CA VAL A 584 -37.44 -6.98 12.97
C VAL A 584 -37.56 -6.12 14.22
N GLU A 585 -37.11 -4.88 14.14
CA GLU A 585 -37.15 -3.94 15.25
C GLU A 585 -37.52 -2.53 14.80
N GLN A 586 -38.01 -1.72 15.73
CA GLN A 586 -38.29 -0.30 15.50
C GLN A 586 -37.00 0.42 15.11
N HIS A 587 -37.07 1.25 14.06
CA HIS A 587 -35.98 2.13 13.70
C HIS A 587 -35.84 3.25 14.74
N VAL A 588 -34.63 3.40 15.28
CA VAL A 588 -34.29 4.49 16.20
C VAL A 588 -33.58 5.57 15.39
N PRO A 589 -34.18 6.77 15.23
CA PRO A 589 -33.47 7.89 14.62
C PRO A 589 -32.34 8.32 15.56
N GLY A 590 -31.17 8.62 14.99
CA GLY A 590 -30.05 9.10 15.77
C GLY A 590 -28.69 8.82 15.12
N ARG A 591 -27.66 9.33 15.78
CA ARG A 591 -26.25 9.12 15.44
C ARG A 591 -25.73 7.88 16.18
N ASP A 592 -24.67 7.29 15.64
CA ASP A 592 -24.11 6.02 16.13
C ASP A 592 -22.96 6.26 17.12
N TYR A 593 -23.15 5.85 18.38
CA TYR A 593 -22.14 5.98 19.43
C TYR A 593 -21.63 4.62 19.89
N ARG A 594 -20.30 4.54 20.10
CA ARG A 594 -19.66 3.45 20.84
C ARG A 594 -19.16 3.98 22.18
N ILE A 595 -19.77 3.51 23.25
CA ILE A 595 -19.47 3.94 24.62
C ILE A 595 -18.82 2.78 25.38
N VAL A 596 -17.67 3.03 26.02
CA VAL A 596 -16.91 2.02 26.76
C VAL A 596 -17.15 2.20 28.25
N VAL A 597 -17.61 1.13 28.88
CA VAL A 597 -17.85 1.04 30.32
C VAL A 597 -16.85 0.05 30.93
N ILE A 598 -16.19 0.45 32.02
CA ILE A 598 -15.33 -0.40 32.83
C ILE A 598 -15.82 -0.28 34.28
N GLY A 599 -16.14 -1.41 34.89
CA GLY A 599 -16.75 -1.44 36.21
C GLY A 599 -18.05 -0.63 36.24
N ASP A 600 -18.02 0.47 36.98
CA ASP A 600 -19.17 1.34 37.24
C ASP A 600 -19.09 2.69 36.54
N GLU A 601 -18.12 2.87 35.63
CA GLU A 601 -17.83 4.16 35.00
C GLU A 601 -17.78 4.07 33.47
N VAL A 602 -18.20 5.15 32.81
CA VAL A 602 -18.00 5.36 31.37
C VAL A 602 -16.63 5.99 31.14
N ILE A 603 -15.71 5.22 30.58
CA ILE A 603 -14.30 5.62 30.40
C ILE A 603 -14.05 6.25 29.03
N GLY A 604 -14.88 5.97 28.05
CA GLY A 604 -14.74 6.49 26.70
C GLY A 604 -16.06 6.53 25.96
N ALA A 605 -16.22 7.52 25.08
CA ALA A 605 -17.37 7.60 24.19
C ALA A 605 -16.93 8.18 22.86
N ILE A 606 -17.14 7.42 21.79
CA ILE A 606 -16.94 7.94 20.44
C ILE A 606 -18.24 8.00 19.66
N LEU A 607 -18.43 9.09 18.95
CA LEU A 607 -19.34 9.18 17.83
C LEU A 607 -18.66 8.54 16.61
N ARG A 608 -19.40 7.69 15.90
CA ARG A 608 -18.98 7.09 14.62
C ARG A 608 -19.73 7.74 13.48
N GLU A 609 -18.98 8.36 12.57
CA GLU A 609 -19.54 8.91 11.34
C GLU A 609 -19.21 8.02 10.13
N PRO A 610 -20.09 7.99 9.11
CA PRO A 610 -19.81 7.24 7.88
C PRO A 610 -18.59 7.80 7.16
N GLY A 611 -17.88 6.91 6.45
CA GLY A 611 -16.74 7.30 5.63
C GLY A 611 -17.14 8.40 4.65
N SER A 612 -16.45 9.53 4.72
CA SER A 612 -16.80 10.74 3.97
C SER A 612 -15.60 11.66 3.82
N VAL A 613 -15.71 12.62 2.91
CA VAL A 613 -14.78 13.75 2.77
C VAL A 613 -15.57 15.06 2.77
N THR A 614 -14.93 16.16 3.13
CA THR A 614 -15.52 17.50 3.11
C THR A 614 -14.80 18.32 2.05
N GLY A 615 -15.56 18.96 1.15
CA GLY A 615 -15.01 19.80 0.10
C GLY A 615 -14.29 21.03 0.65
N ASP A 616 -13.17 21.37 0.03
CA ASP A 616 -12.44 22.61 0.24
C ASP A 616 -12.66 23.61 -0.91
N GLY A 617 -13.43 23.24 -1.94
CA GLY A 617 -13.68 24.02 -3.16
C GLY A 617 -12.56 23.95 -4.20
N GLU A 618 -11.46 23.23 -3.94
CA GLU A 618 -10.28 23.21 -4.81
C GLU A 618 -9.75 21.80 -5.12
N SER A 619 -9.88 20.87 -4.18
CA SER A 619 -9.36 19.50 -4.27
C SER A 619 -10.44 18.54 -4.76
N THR A 620 -10.05 17.56 -5.57
CA THR A 620 -11.00 16.54 -6.02
C THR A 620 -11.41 15.62 -4.87
N VAL A 621 -12.53 14.93 -5.02
CA VAL A 621 -12.97 13.87 -4.09
C VAL A 621 -11.82 12.89 -3.79
N ALA A 622 -11.10 12.44 -4.83
CA ALA A 622 -9.99 11.52 -4.64
C ALA A 622 -8.81 12.10 -3.86
N GLU A 623 -8.48 13.38 -4.08
CA GLU A 623 -7.41 14.06 -3.34
C GLU A 623 -7.76 14.21 -1.86
N LEU A 624 -9.01 14.56 -1.56
CA LEU A 624 -9.52 14.61 -0.20
C LEU A 624 -9.52 13.22 0.46
N MET A 625 -9.88 12.16 -0.29
CA MET A 625 -9.80 10.78 0.18
C MET A 625 -8.35 10.36 0.49
N ILE A 626 -7.41 10.69 -0.40
CA ILE A 626 -5.98 10.39 -0.23
C ILE A 626 -5.43 11.12 0.99
N ALA A 627 -5.69 12.44 1.12
CA ALA A 627 -5.22 13.24 2.25
C ALA A 627 -5.75 12.67 3.59
N LYS A 628 -7.05 12.35 3.65
CA LYS A 628 -7.66 11.74 4.83
C LYS A 628 -7.11 10.35 5.12
N ASN A 629 -6.84 9.53 4.10
CA ASN A 629 -6.23 8.22 4.27
C ASN A 629 -4.78 8.31 4.78
N VAL A 630 -4.00 9.30 4.34
CA VAL A 630 -2.66 9.56 4.87
C VAL A 630 -2.75 9.98 6.35
N ALA A 631 -3.68 10.86 6.72
CA ALA A 631 -3.92 11.20 8.13
C ALA A 631 -4.29 9.95 8.96
N ARG A 632 -5.17 9.08 8.44
CA ARG A 632 -5.55 7.81 9.09
C ARG A 632 -4.37 6.85 9.25
N ARG A 633 -3.36 6.89 8.37
CA ARG A 633 -2.11 6.11 8.52
C ARG A 633 -1.30 6.52 9.74
N GLY A 634 -1.41 7.77 10.18
CA GLY A 634 -0.81 8.27 11.43
C GLY A 634 -1.53 7.83 12.70
N ASN A 635 -2.60 7.03 12.60
CA ASN A 635 -3.41 6.57 13.72
C ASN A 635 -3.28 5.04 13.93
N PRO A 636 -2.81 4.55 15.10
CA PRO A 636 -2.60 3.13 15.40
C PRO A 636 -3.82 2.23 15.27
N HIS A 637 -5.02 2.81 15.31
CA HIS A 637 -6.27 2.08 15.15
C HIS A 637 -6.81 2.10 13.71
N LEU A 638 -6.52 3.17 12.96
CA LEU A 638 -7.13 3.44 11.64
C LEU A 638 -6.19 3.24 10.44
N TRP A 639 -4.88 3.14 10.66
CA TRP A 639 -3.85 2.94 9.62
C TRP A 639 -4.10 1.78 8.64
N GLY A 640 -4.69 0.68 9.11
CA GLY A 640 -5.09 -0.47 8.27
C GLY A 640 -6.53 -0.41 7.76
N ARG A 641 -7.22 0.73 7.91
CA ARG A 641 -8.66 0.93 7.64
C ARG A 641 -8.90 2.22 6.86
N PRO A 642 -8.34 2.32 5.63
CA PRO A 642 -8.56 3.47 4.77
C PRO A 642 -10.01 3.53 4.28
N ILE A 643 -10.44 4.72 3.88
CA ILE A 643 -11.57 4.92 2.99
C ILE A 643 -11.20 4.29 1.64
N LYS A 644 -12.07 3.42 1.12
CA LYS A 644 -11.83 2.71 -0.14
C LYS A 644 -12.72 3.26 -1.23
N TYR A 645 -12.23 3.21 -2.46
CA TYR A 645 -13.06 3.36 -3.64
C TYR A 645 -13.56 1.97 -4.06
N ASP A 646 -14.64 1.52 -3.42
CA ASP A 646 -15.33 0.27 -3.72
C ASP A 646 -16.70 0.51 -4.38
N ASP A 647 -17.47 -0.55 -4.61
CA ASP A 647 -18.79 -0.46 -5.25
C ASP A 647 -19.76 0.44 -4.49
N THR A 648 -19.64 0.51 -3.15
CA THR A 648 -20.47 1.38 -2.32
C THR A 648 -20.08 2.84 -2.54
N ALA A 649 -18.78 3.15 -2.50
CA ALA A 649 -18.31 4.51 -2.78
C ALA A 649 -18.68 4.96 -4.19
N ARG A 650 -18.56 4.08 -5.19
CA ARG A 650 -18.98 4.34 -6.58
C ARG A 650 -20.45 4.71 -6.66
N PHE A 651 -21.31 3.85 -6.11
CA PHE A 651 -22.76 4.07 -6.11
C PHE A 651 -23.15 5.39 -5.43
N LEU A 652 -22.52 5.74 -4.30
CA LEU A 652 -22.82 6.97 -3.58
C LEU A 652 -22.37 8.22 -4.34
N LEU A 653 -21.22 8.17 -5.01
CA LEU A 653 -20.75 9.26 -5.86
C LEU A 653 -21.65 9.44 -7.08
N ASP A 654 -22.01 8.35 -7.77
CA ASP A 654 -22.92 8.39 -8.92
C ASP A 654 -24.28 8.98 -8.52
N ARG A 655 -24.83 8.57 -7.36
CA ARG A 655 -26.07 9.13 -6.82
C ARG A 655 -25.96 10.62 -6.48
N ALA A 656 -24.78 11.09 -6.09
CA ALA A 656 -24.49 12.50 -5.84
C ALA A 656 -24.17 13.29 -7.13
N GLY A 657 -24.16 12.64 -8.31
CA GLY A 657 -23.75 13.26 -9.57
C GLY A 657 -22.26 13.63 -9.60
N MET A 658 -21.44 12.93 -8.81
CA MET A 658 -20.01 13.18 -8.65
C MET A 658 -19.16 12.00 -9.12
N SER A 659 -17.88 12.27 -9.32
CA SER A 659 -16.85 11.26 -9.58
C SER A 659 -15.62 11.53 -8.71
N LEU A 660 -14.63 10.63 -8.76
CA LEU A 660 -13.32 10.86 -8.14
C LEU A 660 -12.62 12.16 -8.59
N HIS A 661 -12.95 12.66 -9.79
CA HIS A 661 -12.38 13.88 -10.37
C HIS A 661 -13.19 15.14 -10.04
N SER A 662 -14.39 15.00 -9.47
CA SER A 662 -15.22 16.14 -9.08
C SER A 662 -14.57 16.91 -7.92
N VAL A 663 -14.66 18.24 -7.95
CA VAL A 663 -14.26 19.12 -6.84
C VAL A 663 -15.53 19.50 -6.07
N PRO A 664 -15.74 18.99 -4.84
CA PRO A 664 -16.90 19.36 -4.05
C PRO A 664 -16.81 20.82 -3.59
N GLU A 665 -17.96 21.48 -3.45
CA GLU A 665 -18.02 22.85 -2.93
C GLU A 665 -17.44 22.91 -1.51
N LYS A 666 -16.95 24.08 -1.12
CA LYS A 666 -16.43 24.28 0.23
C LYS A 666 -17.50 23.90 1.27
N ASP A 667 -17.09 23.12 2.27
CA ASP A 667 -17.94 22.60 3.35
C ASP A 667 -18.99 21.55 2.92
N GLN A 668 -19.04 21.17 1.63
CA GLN A 668 -19.91 20.11 1.15
C GLN A 668 -19.41 18.74 1.61
N LYS A 669 -20.22 18.03 2.41
CA LYS A 669 -19.92 16.66 2.84
C LYS A 669 -20.30 15.65 1.77
N VAL A 670 -19.33 14.86 1.31
CA VAL A 670 -19.50 13.79 0.32
C VAL A 670 -19.39 12.44 1.02
N LEU A 671 -20.48 11.67 1.00
CA LEU A 671 -20.54 10.33 1.61
C LEU A 671 -19.91 9.28 0.69
N LEU A 672 -19.09 8.40 1.27
CA LEU A 672 -18.34 7.34 0.58
C LEU A 672 -18.63 5.96 1.18
N SER A 673 -19.37 5.90 2.29
CA SER A 673 -19.89 4.68 2.88
C SER A 673 -21.31 4.91 3.39
N GLY A 674 -22.17 3.88 3.28
CA GLY A 674 -23.51 3.89 3.90
C GLY A 674 -23.52 3.45 5.37
N SER A 675 -22.38 3.05 5.94
CA SER A 675 -22.28 2.55 7.32
C SER A 675 -21.31 3.38 8.15
N CYS A 676 -21.59 3.54 9.46
CA CYS A 676 -20.70 4.18 10.43
C CYS A 676 -19.54 3.27 10.89
N SER A 677 -19.11 2.33 10.04
CA SER A 677 -18.08 1.36 10.40
C SER A 677 -16.67 1.92 10.19
N LEU A 678 -15.88 2.00 11.26
CA LEU A 678 -14.46 2.42 11.17
C LEU A 678 -13.64 1.55 10.21
N SER A 679 -14.03 0.28 10.03
CA SER A 679 -13.36 -0.65 9.10
C SER A 679 -13.63 -0.34 7.62
N GLN A 680 -14.67 0.45 7.33
CA GLN A 680 -15.06 0.92 5.99
C GLN A 680 -14.74 2.41 5.81
N GLY A 681 -13.74 2.92 6.54
CA GLY A 681 -13.32 4.31 6.43
C GLY A 681 -14.12 5.30 7.27
N GLY A 682 -15.02 4.84 8.14
CA GLY A 682 -15.73 5.70 9.10
C GLY A 682 -14.78 6.41 10.07
N ASP A 683 -15.22 7.54 10.60
CA ASP A 683 -14.45 8.38 11.52
C ASP A 683 -14.85 8.11 12.97
N SER A 684 -13.88 8.22 13.87
CA SER A 684 -14.08 8.18 15.32
C SER A 684 -13.84 9.56 15.92
N ILE A 685 -14.85 10.10 16.59
CA ILE A 685 -14.81 11.41 17.23
C ILE A 685 -15.06 11.22 18.72
N ASP A 686 -14.12 11.62 19.58
CA ASP A 686 -14.34 11.61 21.03
C ASP A 686 -15.36 12.67 21.45
N VAL A 687 -16.33 12.23 22.26
CA VAL A 687 -17.46 13.05 22.75
C VAL A 687 -17.70 12.86 24.25
N LEU A 688 -16.79 12.19 24.98
CA LEU A 688 -17.02 11.85 26.39
C LEU A 688 -17.23 13.07 27.29
N GLY A 689 -16.45 14.13 27.07
CA GLY A 689 -16.53 15.37 27.85
C GLY A 689 -17.85 16.12 27.67
N GLU A 690 -18.47 15.97 26.50
CA GLU A 690 -19.71 16.66 26.11
C GLU A 690 -20.96 15.81 26.42
N MET A 691 -20.78 14.50 26.69
CA MET A 691 -21.86 13.55 26.87
C MET A 691 -22.65 13.77 28.17
N HIS A 692 -23.97 13.90 28.02
CA HIS A 692 -24.91 14.13 29.11
C HIS A 692 -24.89 12.99 30.15
N PRO A 693 -24.99 13.29 31.46
CA PRO A 693 -24.93 12.27 32.53
C PRO A 693 -25.96 11.15 32.42
N SER A 694 -27.20 11.43 32.01
CA SER A 694 -28.27 10.42 31.90
C SER A 694 -27.89 9.28 30.91
N ILE A 695 -27.14 9.60 29.86
CA ILE A 695 -26.62 8.63 28.89
C ILE A 695 -25.58 7.73 29.58
N LYS A 696 -24.66 8.33 30.33
CA LYS A 696 -23.60 7.60 31.05
C LYS A 696 -24.21 6.63 32.06
N GLU A 697 -25.18 7.10 32.84
CA GLU A 697 -25.89 6.27 33.81
C GLU A 697 -26.65 5.11 33.15
N ALA A 698 -27.29 5.35 32.00
CA ALA A 698 -27.97 4.31 31.24
C ALA A 698 -27.00 3.23 30.75
N CYS A 699 -25.81 3.61 30.27
CA CYS A 699 -24.76 2.67 29.89
C CYS A 699 -24.27 1.82 31.07
N VAL A 700 -24.06 2.43 32.24
CA VAL A 700 -23.65 1.69 33.46
C VAL A 700 -24.75 0.71 33.89
N ARG A 701 -26.02 1.13 33.89
CA ARG A 701 -27.16 0.24 34.16
C ARG A 701 -27.24 -0.91 33.15
N ALA A 702 -26.97 -0.63 31.88
CA ALA A 702 -26.99 -1.63 30.80
C ALA A 702 -25.98 -2.75 31.05
N VAL A 703 -24.75 -2.38 31.44
CA VAL A 703 -23.68 -3.34 31.74
C VAL A 703 -23.99 -4.15 32.99
N LYS A 704 -24.47 -3.50 34.06
CA LYS A 704 -24.89 -4.17 35.31
C LYS A 704 -26.05 -5.15 35.11
N ALA A 705 -26.87 -4.98 34.07
CA ALA A 705 -27.97 -5.90 33.74
C ALA A 705 -27.50 -7.30 33.28
N VAL A 706 -26.22 -7.43 32.91
CA VAL A 706 -25.59 -8.70 32.50
C VAL A 706 -24.62 -9.18 33.58
N PRO A 707 -24.97 -10.23 34.34
CA PRO A 707 -24.10 -10.78 35.39
C PRO A 707 -22.74 -11.21 34.85
N GLY A 708 -21.67 -10.87 35.57
CA GLY A 708 -20.30 -11.20 35.18
C GLY A 708 -19.78 -10.42 33.97
N LEU A 709 -20.37 -9.25 33.68
CA LEU A 709 -19.87 -8.28 32.70
C LEU A 709 -19.39 -7.02 33.42
N ALA A 710 -18.10 -6.74 33.37
CA ALA A 710 -17.52 -5.51 33.93
C ALA A 710 -16.64 -4.74 32.93
N PHE A 711 -16.56 -5.21 31.69
CA PHE A 711 -15.98 -4.47 30.57
C PHE A 711 -16.87 -4.64 29.35
N CYS A 712 -17.39 -3.54 28.82
CA CYS A 712 -18.32 -3.57 27.69
C CYS A 712 -18.20 -2.34 26.80
N GLY A 713 -18.35 -2.57 25.49
CA GLY A 713 -18.66 -1.51 24.53
C GLY A 713 -20.16 -1.52 24.24
N VAL A 714 -20.85 -0.46 24.63
CA VAL A 714 -22.26 -0.22 24.36
C VAL A 714 -22.39 0.47 23.00
N ASP A 715 -23.12 -0.15 22.06
CA ASP A 715 -23.55 0.52 20.83
C ASP A 715 -24.90 1.19 21.08
N PHE A 716 -24.93 2.51 20.97
CA PHE A 716 -26.07 3.34 21.36
C PHE A 716 -26.42 4.29 20.22
N LEU A 717 -27.67 4.24 19.74
CA LEU A 717 -28.23 5.25 18.86
C LEU A 717 -28.85 6.37 19.70
N ILE A 718 -28.41 7.60 19.47
CA ILE A 718 -28.81 8.80 20.23
C ILE A 718 -28.89 9.98 19.25
N GLU A 719 -29.91 10.82 19.32
CA GLU A 719 -30.02 11.98 18.42
C GLU A 719 -28.94 13.02 18.72
N ASP A 720 -28.76 13.35 20.00
CA ASP A 720 -27.85 14.38 20.49
C ASP A 720 -27.27 13.96 21.85
N HIS A 721 -25.96 13.70 21.88
CA HIS A 721 -25.29 13.23 23.10
C HIS A 721 -25.18 14.32 24.19
N THR A 722 -25.50 15.58 23.88
CA THR A 722 -25.46 16.69 24.86
C THR A 722 -26.77 16.86 25.63
N LYS A 723 -27.85 16.19 25.20
CA LYS A 723 -29.20 16.31 25.79
C LYS A 723 -29.55 15.15 26.73
N PRO A 724 -30.50 15.34 27.66
CA PRO A 724 -31.08 14.25 28.46
C PRO A 724 -31.68 13.14 27.60
N LEU A 725 -31.80 11.92 28.14
CA LEU A 725 -32.30 10.77 27.36
C LEU A 725 -33.82 10.85 27.19
N GLU A 726 -34.49 11.50 28.13
CA GLU A 726 -35.93 11.66 28.23
C GLU A 726 -36.48 12.64 27.17
N GLU A 727 -35.62 13.50 26.62
CA GLU A 727 -35.97 14.55 25.66
C GLU A 727 -35.70 14.16 24.21
N GLN A 728 -35.26 12.92 23.96
CA GLN A 728 -34.82 12.49 22.63
C GLN A 728 -35.10 11.01 22.36
N HIS A 729 -35.10 10.65 21.09
CA HIS A 729 -35.12 9.24 20.71
C HIS A 729 -33.76 8.59 20.95
N SER A 730 -33.78 7.39 21.53
CA SER A 730 -32.55 6.66 21.82
C SER A 730 -32.81 5.15 21.92
N GLY A 731 -31.76 4.36 21.71
CA GLY A 731 -31.83 2.92 21.92
C GLY A 731 -30.46 2.24 21.89
N ILE A 732 -30.20 1.39 22.89
CA ILE A 732 -29.04 0.51 22.89
C ILE A 732 -29.29 -0.65 21.93
N CYS A 733 -28.42 -0.75 20.93
CA CYS A 733 -28.51 -1.74 19.85
C CYS A 733 -27.78 -3.04 20.21
N GLU A 734 -26.62 -2.93 20.87
CA GLU A 734 -25.76 -4.07 21.16
C GLU A 734 -24.87 -3.82 22.39
N LEU A 735 -24.62 -4.88 23.17
CA LEU A 735 -23.57 -4.92 24.18
C LEU A 735 -22.41 -5.78 23.68
N ASN A 736 -21.20 -5.21 23.61
CA ASN A 736 -20.01 -5.91 23.16
C ASN A 736 -19.06 -6.17 24.33
N ALA A 737 -19.04 -7.41 24.84
CA ALA A 737 -18.18 -7.83 25.96
C ALA A 737 -16.66 -7.87 25.66
N HIS A 738 -16.24 -7.41 24.47
CA HIS A 738 -14.85 -7.34 24.04
C HIS A 738 -14.64 -6.10 23.17
N ALA A 739 -14.86 -4.92 23.76
CA ALA A 739 -14.76 -3.65 23.05
C ALA A 739 -13.38 -3.46 22.42
N ALA A 740 -13.34 -2.78 21.28
CA ALA A 740 -12.09 -2.39 20.65
C ALA A 740 -11.53 -1.16 21.37
N ILE A 741 -10.59 -1.38 22.29
CA ILE A 741 -9.94 -0.36 23.13
C ILE A 741 -9.45 0.84 22.28
N GLY A 742 -8.74 0.54 21.19
CA GLY A 742 -8.19 1.56 20.29
C GLY A 742 -9.23 2.48 19.62
N ASN A 743 -10.53 2.18 19.69
CA ASN A 743 -11.56 3.13 19.25
C ASN A 743 -11.51 4.43 20.05
N CYS A 744 -11.31 4.31 21.37
CA CYS A 744 -11.36 5.44 22.31
C CYS A 744 -9.96 5.92 22.71
N GLU A 745 -8.94 5.06 22.67
CA GLU A 745 -7.55 5.51 22.86
C GLU A 745 -7.03 6.33 21.68
N TYR A 746 -7.47 5.98 20.47
CA TYR A 746 -7.02 6.60 19.23
C TYR A 746 -8.17 7.15 18.39
N PRO A 747 -8.99 8.09 18.90
CA PRO A 747 -9.98 8.75 18.06
C PRO A 747 -9.28 9.48 16.92
N LEU A 748 -9.97 9.62 15.79
CA LEU A 748 -9.47 10.46 14.70
C LEU A 748 -9.55 11.93 15.10
N TYR A 749 -10.60 12.33 15.83
CA TYR A 749 -10.80 13.70 16.30
C TYR A 749 -11.13 13.72 17.80
N GLY A 750 -10.61 14.71 18.53
CA GLY A 750 -10.87 14.87 19.98
C GLY A 750 -9.80 14.24 20.86
N GLU A 751 -10.12 13.98 22.13
CA GLU A 751 -9.14 13.54 23.13
C GLU A 751 -9.06 12.01 23.20
N GLY A 752 -7.85 11.45 23.21
CA GLY A 752 -7.64 10.02 23.48
C GLY A 752 -7.97 9.66 24.93
N ARG A 753 -8.55 8.48 25.15
CA ARG A 753 -9.00 8.01 26.47
C ARG A 753 -8.18 6.81 26.93
N ASP A 754 -7.69 6.82 28.17
CA ASP A 754 -6.82 5.80 28.81
C ASP A 754 -7.53 4.46 29.11
N VAL A 755 -8.20 3.86 28.12
CA VAL A 755 -9.05 2.67 28.32
C VAL A 755 -8.25 1.44 28.78
N ALA A 756 -7.09 1.14 28.19
CA ALA A 756 -6.25 0.00 28.57
C ALA A 756 -5.73 0.14 30.00
N ARG A 757 -5.29 1.35 30.38
CA ARG A 757 -4.79 1.64 31.73
C ARG A 757 -5.88 1.40 32.76
N THR A 758 -7.07 1.96 32.54
CA THR A 758 -8.20 1.77 33.45
C THR A 758 -8.61 0.30 33.52
N LEU A 759 -8.61 -0.43 32.39
CA LEU A 759 -8.95 -1.85 32.36
C LEU A 759 -7.95 -2.70 33.17
N ILE A 760 -6.65 -2.46 33.00
CA ILE A 760 -5.61 -3.17 33.75
C ILE A 760 -5.69 -2.83 35.24
N ASN A 761 -5.87 -1.56 35.61
CA ASN A 761 -6.02 -1.16 37.00
C ASN A 761 -7.24 -1.85 37.66
N GLU A 762 -8.37 -1.93 36.95
CA GLU A 762 -9.56 -2.65 37.42
C GLU A 762 -9.28 -4.15 37.60
N CYS A 763 -8.54 -4.77 36.68
CA CYS A 763 -8.11 -6.16 36.83
C CYS A 763 -7.19 -6.34 38.04
N VAL A 764 -6.15 -5.52 38.16
CA VAL A 764 -5.19 -5.58 39.27
C VAL A 764 -5.90 -5.46 40.61
N SER A 765 -6.82 -4.50 40.74
CA SER A 765 -7.60 -4.29 41.96
C SER A 765 -8.49 -5.49 42.30
N ARG A 766 -9.25 -6.02 41.33
CA ARG A 766 -10.18 -7.15 41.58
C ARG A 766 -9.48 -8.48 41.87
N TYR A 767 -8.28 -8.67 41.31
CA TYR A 767 -7.49 -9.90 41.47
C TYR A 767 -6.36 -9.75 42.49
N ASP A 768 -6.32 -8.61 43.21
CA ASP A 768 -5.38 -8.31 44.29
C ASP A 768 -3.90 -8.43 43.87
N LEU A 769 -3.54 -8.15 42.62
CA LEU A 769 -2.15 -8.31 42.16
C LEU A 769 -1.22 -7.25 42.80
N ALA A 770 -0.03 -7.68 43.21
CA ALA A 770 1.02 -6.76 43.63
C ALA A 770 1.57 -5.99 42.41
N THR A 771 1.62 -4.66 42.50
CA THR A 771 2.11 -3.78 41.45
C THR A 771 3.06 -2.73 42.01
N THR A 772 3.87 -2.15 41.13
CA THR A 772 4.74 -1.01 41.43
C THR A 772 4.11 0.28 40.90
N GLN A 773 4.77 1.41 41.18
CA GLN A 773 4.41 2.67 40.52
C GLN A 773 4.60 2.53 39.01
N ARG A 774 3.61 2.99 38.23
CA ARG A 774 3.66 2.99 36.76
C ARG A 774 4.93 3.67 36.26
N GLN A 775 5.71 2.99 35.43
CA GLN A 775 6.99 3.46 34.90
C GLN A 775 6.85 3.89 33.43
N ASP A 776 7.41 5.05 33.06
CA ASP A 776 7.42 5.55 31.67
C ASP A 776 8.66 5.09 30.87
N SER A 777 9.65 4.51 31.55
CA SER A 777 10.82 3.85 30.95
C SER A 777 10.98 2.46 31.55
N LEU A 778 11.36 1.49 30.72
CA LEU A 778 11.44 0.09 31.09
C LEU A 778 12.77 -0.53 30.66
N ALA A 779 13.30 -1.42 31.49
CA ALA A 779 14.35 -2.37 31.12
C ALA A 779 13.79 -3.78 31.27
N LEU A 780 13.68 -4.49 30.14
CA LEU A 780 13.03 -5.80 30.06
C LEU A 780 13.98 -6.86 29.54
N GLN A 781 13.94 -8.04 30.16
CA GLN A 781 14.45 -9.28 29.57
C GLN A 781 13.28 -10.00 28.89
N MET A 782 13.49 -10.47 27.66
CA MET A 782 12.56 -11.33 26.95
C MET A 782 13.22 -12.65 26.58
N LEU A 783 12.58 -13.76 26.92
CA LEU A 783 12.97 -15.11 26.52
C LEU A 783 11.99 -15.61 25.46
N VAL A 784 12.48 -15.73 24.22
CA VAL A 784 11.69 -16.17 23.08
C VAL A 784 11.98 -17.64 22.81
N ARG A 785 10.96 -18.48 22.87
CA ARG A 785 11.08 -19.92 22.58
C ARG A 785 10.49 -20.25 21.22
N GLY A 786 10.99 -21.30 20.57
CA GLY A 786 10.44 -21.84 19.32
C GLY A 786 11.50 -22.08 18.24
N ARG A 787 11.12 -22.00 16.97
CA ARG A 787 12.07 -21.99 15.85
C ARG A 787 12.58 -20.57 15.64
N VAL A 788 13.66 -20.22 16.34
CA VAL A 788 14.17 -18.84 16.42
C VAL A 788 15.67 -18.71 16.14
N THR A 789 16.41 -19.82 16.03
CA THR A 789 17.81 -19.82 15.59
C THR A 789 17.91 -20.19 14.11
N ASN A 790 18.97 -19.76 13.42
CA ASN A 790 19.20 -20.02 11.99
C ASN A 790 18.07 -19.59 11.03
N VAL A 791 17.22 -18.67 11.47
CA VAL A 791 16.08 -18.11 10.70
C VAL A 791 16.16 -16.59 10.51
N GLY A 792 17.33 -15.99 10.81
CA GLY A 792 17.54 -14.55 10.71
C GLY A 792 16.91 -13.72 11.85
N TYR A 793 16.48 -14.36 12.95
CA TYR A 793 15.75 -13.70 14.04
C TYR A 793 16.52 -12.54 14.68
N ARG A 794 17.80 -12.73 15.06
CA ARG A 794 18.62 -11.68 15.69
C ARG A 794 18.75 -10.42 14.83
N ALA A 795 19.06 -10.59 13.55
CA ALA A 795 19.18 -9.47 12.61
C ALA A 795 17.82 -8.78 12.36
N TRP A 796 16.73 -9.57 12.31
CA TRP A 796 15.38 -9.04 12.21
C TRP A 796 15.01 -8.19 13.43
N LEU A 797 15.28 -8.68 14.65
CA LEU A 797 14.96 -7.98 15.88
C LEU A 797 15.82 -6.72 16.06
N GLN A 798 17.14 -6.84 15.86
CA GLN A 798 18.07 -5.71 15.96
C GLN A 798 17.67 -4.54 15.06
N ARG A 799 17.19 -4.81 13.85
CA ARG A 799 16.70 -3.77 12.94
C ARG A 799 15.48 -3.03 13.52
N HIS A 800 14.52 -3.74 14.09
CA HIS A 800 13.36 -3.11 14.72
C HIS A 800 13.75 -2.34 15.98
N ALA A 801 14.58 -2.92 16.85
CA ALA A 801 15.04 -2.25 18.06
C ALA A 801 15.78 -0.94 17.75
N ARG A 802 16.65 -0.93 16.72
CA ARG A 802 17.32 0.29 16.24
C ARG A 802 16.35 1.30 15.64
N GLN A 803 15.38 0.85 14.84
CA GLN A 803 14.33 1.71 14.29
C GLN A 803 13.48 2.34 15.41
N PHE A 804 13.30 1.62 16.52
CA PHE A 804 12.53 2.08 17.68
C PHE A 804 13.37 2.93 18.64
N GLY A 805 14.67 3.14 18.37
CA GLY A 805 15.56 3.93 19.23
C GLY A 805 15.94 3.25 20.54
N LEU A 806 15.81 1.93 20.65
CA LEU A 806 16.06 1.18 21.88
C LEU A 806 17.55 0.83 22.07
N THR A 807 17.94 0.64 23.32
CA THR A 807 19.26 0.10 23.69
C THR A 807 19.14 -1.33 24.22
N GLY A 808 20.24 -2.10 24.16
CA GLY A 808 20.27 -3.48 24.66
C GLY A 808 20.95 -4.47 23.71
N TRP A 809 20.57 -5.74 23.80
CA TRP A 809 21.17 -6.78 22.96
C TRP A 809 20.25 -7.97 22.71
N VAL A 810 20.61 -8.77 21.70
CA VAL A 810 19.98 -10.06 21.40
C VAL A 810 21.03 -11.14 21.21
N ARG A 811 20.80 -12.33 21.79
CA ARG A 811 21.67 -13.50 21.63
C ARG A 811 20.89 -14.80 21.50
N ASN A 812 21.55 -15.82 20.97
CA ASN A 812 21.03 -17.17 21.04
C ASN A 812 21.43 -17.77 22.39
N VAL A 813 20.49 -18.39 23.10
CA VAL A 813 20.80 -19.14 24.34
C VAL A 813 21.11 -20.60 23.99
N HIS A 814 20.23 -21.23 23.22
CA HIS A 814 20.42 -22.56 22.63
C HIS A 814 19.53 -22.69 21.38
N GLU A 815 19.49 -23.87 20.73
CA GLU A 815 18.85 -24.06 19.40
C GLU A 815 17.39 -23.59 19.28
N ARG A 816 16.64 -23.51 20.39
CA ARG A 816 15.21 -23.17 20.39
C ARG A 816 14.89 -21.93 21.22
N MET A 817 15.90 -21.14 21.59
CA MET A 817 15.73 -19.99 22.47
C MET A 817 16.62 -18.82 22.10
N VAL A 818 16.00 -17.64 22.04
CA VAL A 818 16.67 -16.35 21.91
C VAL A 818 16.38 -15.54 23.16
N GLU A 819 17.40 -14.90 23.69
CA GLU A 819 17.27 -13.93 24.78
C GLU A 819 17.48 -12.53 24.22
N ILE A 820 16.63 -11.62 24.70
CA ILE A 820 16.63 -10.21 24.34
C ILE A 820 16.68 -9.42 25.63
N VAL A 821 17.52 -8.40 25.67
CA VAL A 821 17.45 -7.34 26.67
C VAL A 821 17.21 -6.03 25.93
N ALA A 822 16.20 -5.29 26.35
CA ALA A 822 15.86 -3.99 25.77
C ALA A 822 15.56 -2.96 26.86
N GLU A 823 16.07 -1.75 26.68
CA GLU A 823 15.88 -0.60 27.56
C GLU A 823 15.47 0.63 26.73
N GLY A 824 14.59 1.45 27.29
CA GLY A 824 14.10 2.70 26.71
C GLY A 824 12.70 3.08 27.19
N ASP A 825 12.08 4.03 26.51
CA ASP A 825 10.71 4.46 26.80
C ASP A 825 9.72 3.27 26.70
N ALA A 826 8.71 3.28 27.56
CA ALA A 826 7.79 2.15 27.71
C ALA A 826 7.06 1.79 26.41
N GLU A 827 6.66 2.77 25.61
CA GLU A 827 5.96 2.55 24.34
C GLU A 827 6.79 1.70 23.34
N PRO A 828 8.00 2.11 22.90
CA PRO A 828 8.79 1.30 21.97
C PRO A 828 9.27 -0.03 22.58
N VAL A 829 9.63 -0.07 23.87
CA VAL A 829 10.11 -1.30 24.53
C VAL A 829 9.01 -2.35 24.58
N THR A 830 7.80 -1.98 25.01
CA THR A 830 6.67 -2.91 25.06
C THR A 830 6.18 -3.31 23.68
N ALA A 831 6.27 -2.41 22.68
CA ALA A 831 5.98 -2.74 21.29
C ALA A 831 6.96 -3.79 20.74
N LEU A 832 8.27 -3.69 21.07
CA LEU A 832 9.27 -4.69 20.73
C LEU A 832 8.96 -6.04 21.39
N ALA A 833 8.56 -6.04 22.67
CA ALA A 833 8.18 -7.24 23.39
C ALA A 833 6.98 -7.96 22.75
N ALA A 834 5.92 -7.21 22.39
CA ALA A 834 4.77 -7.77 21.68
C ALA A 834 5.14 -8.26 20.26
N LEU A 835 6.06 -7.56 19.58
CA LEU A 835 6.53 -7.90 18.24
C LEU A 835 7.36 -9.20 18.22
N ALA A 836 8.09 -9.50 19.30
CA ALA A 836 8.97 -10.67 19.41
C ALA A 836 8.24 -12.02 19.16
N VAL A 837 6.93 -12.12 19.45
CA VAL A 837 6.17 -13.35 19.20
C VAL A 837 5.87 -13.58 17.70
N LEU A 838 6.06 -12.57 16.84
CA LEU A 838 5.83 -12.69 15.40
C LEU A 838 7.05 -13.25 14.67
N GLY A 839 8.23 -12.68 14.92
CA GLY A 839 9.49 -13.06 14.27
C GLY A 839 9.53 -12.81 12.75
N PRO A 840 10.67 -13.08 12.09
CA PRO A 840 10.77 -13.08 10.63
C PRO A 840 10.00 -14.27 10.02
N ARG A 841 9.75 -14.24 8.70
CA ARG A 841 8.93 -15.23 7.96
C ARG A 841 9.29 -16.71 8.21
N ALA A 842 10.56 -17.03 8.45
CA ALA A 842 11.03 -18.40 8.71
C ALA A 842 10.96 -18.81 10.19
N ALA A 843 10.73 -17.86 11.09
CA ALA A 843 10.62 -18.13 12.52
C ALA A 843 9.22 -18.64 12.89
N VAL A 844 9.17 -19.46 13.93
CA VAL A 844 7.92 -19.89 14.56
C VAL A 844 8.11 -19.81 16.08
N PRO A 845 8.00 -18.60 16.67
CA PRO A 845 7.98 -18.45 18.12
C PRO A 845 6.76 -19.16 18.73
N THR A 846 6.94 -19.80 19.88
CA THR A 846 5.86 -20.45 20.64
C THR A 846 5.36 -19.57 21.78
N ASP A 847 6.28 -18.83 22.39
CA ASP A 847 6.02 -17.94 23.51
C ASP A 847 7.17 -16.94 23.69
N VAL A 848 6.83 -15.82 24.33
CA VAL A 848 7.76 -14.79 24.80
C VAL A 848 7.47 -14.56 26.28
N THR A 849 8.40 -14.89 27.16
CA THR A 849 8.35 -14.50 28.58
C THR A 849 9.04 -13.15 28.73
N THR A 850 8.42 -12.19 29.40
CA THR A 850 8.95 -10.84 29.61
C THR A 850 8.97 -10.51 31.09
N THR A 851 10.13 -10.11 31.60
CA THR A 851 10.39 -9.80 33.02
C THR A 851 11.17 -8.50 33.16
N HIS A 852 11.01 -7.85 34.32
CA HIS A 852 11.71 -6.62 34.66
C HIS A 852 13.14 -6.90 35.13
N ILE A 853 14.08 -6.06 34.71
CA ILE A 853 15.48 -6.13 35.12
C ILE A 853 16.00 -4.75 35.53
N GLU A 854 17.08 -4.72 36.29
CA GLU A 854 17.83 -3.48 36.52
C GLU A 854 18.42 -2.97 35.19
N PRO A 855 18.38 -1.66 34.91
CA PRO A 855 18.92 -1.09 33.67
C PRO A 855 20.41 -1.45 33.47
N PRO A 856 20.76 -2.21 32.43
CA PRO A 856 22.13 -2.69 32.23
C PRO A 856 23.11 -1.59 31.77
N ARG A 857 22.65 -0.36 31.51
CA ARG A 857 23.45 0.80 31.03
C ARG A 857 24.25 0.45 29.76
N ILE A 858 23.58 0.32 28.62
CA ILE A 858 24.18 -0.08 27.33
C ILE A 858 23.98 1.03 26.31
N GLU A 859 24.99 1.26 25.45
CA GLU A 859 24.88 2.16 24.31
C GLU A 859 24.43 1.40 23.05
N GLY A 860 23.31 1.81 22.45
CA GLY A 860 22.77 1.22 21.24
C GLY A 860 22.25 -0.22 21.40
N PHE A 861 21.89 -0.85 20.28
CA PHE A 861 21.35 -2.22 20.24
C PHE A 861 22.22 -3.17 19.41
N GLU A 862 22.68 -4.26 20.03
CA GLU A 862 23.67 -5.17 19.46
C GLU A 862 23.21 -6.63 19.36
N SER A 863 23.79 -7.38 18.41
CA SER A 863 23.64 -8.83 18.35
C SER A 863 24.91 -9.47 18.88
N VAL A 864 24.82 -10.15 20.01
CA VAL A 864 25.97 -10.69 20.74
C VAL A 864 25.96 -12.22 20.75
N SER A 865 27.12 -12.82 21.02
CA SER A 865 27.26 -14.27 21.20
C SER A 865 26.99 -14.66 22.66
N ASP A 866 27.58 -13.91 23.60
CA ASP A 866 27.47 -14.11 25.04
C ASP A 866 26.81 -12.90 25.71
N ALA A 867 26.23 -13.10 26.90
CA ALA A 867 25.66 -12.00 27.67
C ALA A 867 26.79 -11.02 28.06
N PRO A 868 26.73 -9.74 27.66
CA PRO A 868 27.82 -8.79 27.88
C PRO A 868 27.88 -8.28 29.32
N LYS A 869 26.80 -8.44 30.10
CA LYS A 869 26.67 -8.02 31.49
C LYS A 869 25.78 -9.00 32.27
N GLU A 870 25.97 -9.04 33.59
CA GLU A 870 25.10 -9.79 34.50
C GLU A 870 23.72 -9.13 34.57
N ILE A 871 22.67 -9.94 34.56
CA ILE A 871 21.28 -9.47 34.61
C ILE A 871 20.78 -9.61 36.04
N THR A 872 20.39 -8.49 36.65
CA THR A 872 19.68 -8.49 37.94
C THR A 872 18.19 -8.33 37.68
N HIS A 873 17.39 -9.29 38.14
CA HIS A 873 15.93 -9.20 38.06
C HIS A 873 15.38 -8.28 39.14
N VAL A 874 14.45 -7.40 38.76
CA VAL A 874 13.64 -6.65 39.74
C VAL A 874 12.64 -7.64 40.34
N ARG A 875 12.63 -7.74 41.67
CA ARG A 875 11.71 -8.62 42.39
C ARG A 875 10.33 -8.02 42.54
#